data_AF-A0A0U3PLE2-F1
#
_entry.id   AF-A0A0U3PLE2-F1
#
_cell.length_a   1.000
_cell.length_b   1.000
_cell.length_c   1.000
_cell.angle_alpha   90.00
_cell.angle_beta   90.00
_cell.angle_gamma   90.00
#
_symmetry.space_group_name_H-M   'P 1'
#
loop_
_entity.id
_entity.type
_entity.pdbx_description
1 polymer ?
#
loop_
_entity_poly.entity_id
_entity_poly.type
_entity_poly.pdbx_seq_one_letter_code
_entity_poly.pdbx_strand_id
1 'polypeptide(L)'
;MFAANVQRAGNGLIAAESWDDLRDQVPSVLAEAVRSIRDGLGGMDLWDVLEVLRQLTAHGDLGEFRESLNTSLPAVVEVVALIGLANDSDLEPPVNNASAGQKGPAIPQILEAAERIVRLAQLVAISSSSDTHLGRTAELTGLLRTFEVTVRGRNYLSISRQIVQSIFGPAPIRDLTSRHASFTPDDVSGLWDAIQKCRQKKHEGNIARFENLVEVTEAGVSLSPDQILEGRTLFESLFAAPGQGISFTAAELATLSGLATNIVKDILNCFSLDSVPVSAYEACKKFVHGENLLSGKGMLRRADSYLAIGDPMPHDYVRPVIEARLKKHTKPWSQYQRHRDRWVESSAGETLAKLLGVSSSSVRSLEYRAPDPAAGQCDLSKGSRDPFANSLDTEADALLVIDDVAVCVEVKAGSITDKARSGNVKRVETDLRKTIGEAAEQASRLESLVREHHGLWTPKGKWLDLSDVQEVHTVVVCLDDWGPLAIATDALVRAEILQSETIPWLVSLHDLLVISSIMTRPADFLTYLRRRTDPSTSRLLMASDELDIAMWYISGGLYFEPDPDSVHKRYPLTARPTQADRKLFRRSNVRTHVVTHTDPLDAWMYYTEGQTEIPAARPERKHVAPVEELVDSLHQRKVRGWLRAGADLAALSQESQELMAEHVQRIVAMTVQDAGFHTSLQTYAGPWGHLGFFIGSKPPTWAIAECADRLRNYVRLKKHQLQLDRSMGILIDTAGQVVWAEYTNAAHLPDLSLDQEVAASGLLTPAQMRSDGPKPPQVRRKKKPKKPRRR
;
A
#
# COMPACT_ATOMS: atom_id res chain seq x y z
N MET A 1 9.17 -18.79 24.99
CA MET A 1 8.33 -18.21 23.92
C MET A 1 8.76 -18.73 22.56
N PHE A 2 10.06 -18.70 22.22
CA PHE A 2 10.66 -19.34 21.04
C PHE A 2 10.26 -20.82 20.86
N ALA A 3 10.56 -21.68 21.85
CA ALA A 3 10.20 -23.10 21.81
C ALA A 3 8.70 -23.39 21.62
N ALA A 4 7.81 -22.55 22.17
CA ALA A 4 6.35 -22.70 22.05
C ALA A 4 5.81 -22.24 20.67
N ASN A 5 6.48 -21.27 20.04
CA ASN A 5 6.12 -20.79 18.69
C ASN A 5 6.64 -21.75 17.61
N VAL A 6 7.83 -22.35 17.79
CA VAL A 6 8.36 -23.41 16.92
C VAL A 6 7.50 -24.68 17.02
N GLN A 7 7.08 -25.07 18.23
CA GLN A 7 6.18 -26.22 18.44
C GLN A 7 4.80 -26.08 17.78
N ARG A 8 4.26 -24.85 17.68
CA ARG A 8 2.95 -24.61 17.05
C ARG A 8 3.04 -24.38 15.54
N ALA A 9 4.19 -23.93 15.03
CA ALA A 9 4.38 -23.62 13.61
C ALA A 9 4.91 -24.80 12.78
N GLY A 10 5.57 -25.78 13.39
CA GLY A 10 6.17 -26.92 12.69
C GLY A 10 5.48 -28.24 12.99
N ASN A 11 4.51 -28.66 12.16
CA ASN A 11 4.15 -30.07 12.10
C ASN A 11 5.42 -30.85 11.68
N GLY A 12 5.98 -31.63 12.61
CA GLY A 12 7.17 -32.48 12.38
C GLY A 12 8.54 -31.82 12.56
N LEU A 13 8.64 -30.59 13.08
CA LEU A 13 9.93 -30.06 13.54
C LEU A 13 10.19 -30.51 14.98
N ILE A 14 11.39 -30.99 15.29
CA ILE A 14 11.79 -31.23 16.68
C ILE A 14 11.88 -29.85 17.35
N ALA A 15 11.50 -29.76 18.64
CA ALA A 15 11.64 -28.52 19.39
C ALA A 15 13.08 -27.99 19.26
N ALA A 16 13.24 -26.86 18.58
CA ALA A 16 14.53 -26.19 18.43
C ALA A 16 14.73 -25.26 19.64
N GLU A 17 15.89 -25.36 20.29
CA GLU A 17 16.25 -24.48 21.40
C GLU A 17 16.87 -23.16 20.91
N SER A 18 17.40 -23.16 19.68
CA SER A 18 17.96 -22.00 18.99
C SER A 18 17.58 -21.90 17.50
N TRP A 19 17.87 -20.76 16.85
CA TRP A 19 17.77 -20.62 15.39
C TRP A 19 18.80 -21.48 14.64
N ASP A 20 19.95 -21.78 15.26
CA ASP A 20 20.96 -22.67 14.68
C ASP A 20 20.45 -24.11 14.66
N ASP A 21 19.82 -24.57 15.74
CA ASP A 21 19.22 -25.90 15.83
C ASP A 21 18.10 -26.09 14.80
N LEU A 22 17.35 -25.02 14.50
CA LEU A 22 16.35 -25.04 13.42
C LEU A 22 17.04 -25.22 12.08
N ARG A 23 18.09 -24.44 11.80
CA ARG A 23 18.84 -24.49 10.53
C ARG A 23 19.49 -25.84 10.29
N ASP A 24 20.04 -26.46 11.31
CA ASP A 24 20.65 -27.79 11.24
C ASP A 24 19.62 -28.89 10.91
N GLN A 25 18.35 -28.68 11.28
CA GLN A 25 17.25 -29.59 10.93
C GLN A 25 16.74 -29.42 9.50
N VAL A 26 16.88 -28.24 8.88
CA VAL A 26 16.30 -27.91 7.56
C VAL A 26 16.65 -28.95 6.49
N PRO A 27 17.92 -29.37 6.29
CA PRO A 27 18.25 -30.35 5.25
C PRO A 27 17.53 -31.69 5.41
N SER A 28 17.44 -32.20 6.65
CA SER A 28 16.81 -33.48 6.94
C SER A 28 15.29 -33.43 6.70
N VAL A 29 14.65 -32.39 7.22
CA VAL A 29 13.20 -32.16 7.09
C VAL A 29 12.81 -31.96 5.63
N LEU A 30 13.61 -31.18 4.89
CA LEU A 30 13.40 -30.95 3.48
C LEU A 30 13.53 -32.24 2.67
N ALA A 31 14.56 -33.05 2.94
CA ALA A 31 14.76 -34.33 2.25
C ALA A 31 13.62 -35.33 2.53
N GLU A 32 13.11 -35.37 3.76
CA GLU A 32 11.95 -36.19 4.13
C GLU A 32 10.68 -35.73 3.40
N ALA A 33 10.39 -34.44 3.39
CA ALA A 33 9.22 -33.88 2.71
C ALA A 33 9.27 -34.10 1.19
N VAL A 34 10.43 -33.88 0.56
CA VAL A 34 10.64 -34.16 -0.87
C VAL A 34 10.41 -35.64 -1.17
N ARG A 35 10.93 -36.55 -0.34
CA ARG A 35 10.70 -38.00 -0.50
C ARG A 35 9.21 -38.34 -0.37
N SER A 36 8.52 -37.79 0.63
CA SER A 36 7.09 -38.02 0.85
C SER A 36 6.25 -37.60 -0.36
N ILE A 37 6.56 -36.45 -0.97
CA ILE A 37 5.88 -35.98 -2.19
C ILE A 37 6.19 -36.90 -3.37
N ARG A 38 7.46 -37.31 -3.58
CA ARG A 38 7.84 -38.22 -4.67
C ARG A 38 7.17 -39.59 -4.56
N ASP A 39 7.16 -40.17 -3.37
CA ASP A 39 6.48 -41.44 -3.10
C ASP A 39 4.97 -41.30 -3.32
N GLY A 40 4.40 -40.16 -2.89
CA GLY A 40 3.01 -39.81 -3.11
C GLY A 40 2.66 -39.67 -4.59
N LEU A 41 3.54 -39.09 -5.42
CA LEU A 41 3.34 -38.94 -6.87
C LEU A 41 3.46 -40.28 -7.64
N GLY A 42 3.98 -41.34 -7.01
CA GLY A 42 4.24 -42.63 -7.66
C GLY A 42 3.00 -43.23 -8.33
N GLY A 43 3.01 -43.31 -9.66
CA GLY A 43 1.93 -43.90 -10.46
C GLY A 43 0.76 -42.96 -10.79
N MET A 44 0.82 -41.68 -10.38
CA MET A 44 -0.15 -40.65 -10.77
C MET A 44 0.42 -39.73 -11.86
N ASP A 45 -0.44 -39.14 -12.69
CA ASP A 45 -0.02 -38.05 -13.58
C ASP A 45 0.11 -36.74 -12.79
N LEU A 46 1.25 -36.06 -12.96
CA LEU A 46 1.55 -34.81 -12.26
C LEU A 46 0.49 -33.72 -12.50
N TRP A 47 -0.03 -33.59 -13.72
CA TRP A 47 -0.99 -32.54 -14.07
C TRP A 47 -2.31 -32.73 -13.35
N ASP A 48 -2.73 -33.99 -13.19
CA ASP A 48 -3.95 -34.32 -12.46
C ASP A 48 -3.80 -34.04 -10.96
N VAL A 49 -2.65 -34.37 -10.37
CA VAL A 49 -2.34 -34.02 -8.97
C VAL A 49 -2.32 -32.50 -8.77
N LEU A 50 -1.68 -31.75 -9.67
CA LEU A 50 -1.59 -30.29 -9.57
C LEU A 50 -2.95 -29.62 -9.71
N GLU A 51 -3.81 -30.09 -10.62
CA GLU A 51 -5.16 -29.54 -10.76
C GLU A 51 -6.02 -29.83 -9.51
N VAL A 52 -5.93 -31.02 -8.92
CA VAL A 52 -6.61 -31.32 -7.65
C VAL A 52 -6.10 -30.42 -6.52
N LEU A 53 -4.78 -30.26 -6.38
CA LEU A 53 -4.20 -29.35 -5.37
C LEU A 53 -4.62 -27.89 -5.61
N ARG A 54 -4.68 -27.46 -6.87
CA ARG A 54 -5.17 -26.12 -7.23
C ARG A 54 -6.64 -25.95 -6.86
N GLN A 55 -7.49 -26.94 -7.09
CA GLN A 55 -8.91 -26.89 -6.68
C GLN A 55 -9.06 -26.86 -5.15
N LEU A 56 -8.19 -27.55 -4.41
CA LEU A 56 -8.19 -27.53 -2.94
C LEU A 56 -7.69 -26.20 -2.34
N THR A 57 -6.89 -25.45 -3.09
CA THR A 57 -6.27 -24.20 -2.62
C THR A 57 -6.85 -22.94 -3.24
N ALA A 58 -7.57 -23.06 -4.36
CA ALA A 58 -8.28 -21.97 -5.01
C ALA A 58 -9.63 -21.70 -4.31
N HIS A 59 -10.05 -20.44 -4.40
CA HIS A 59 -11.35 -20.01 -3.91
C HIS A 59 -12.40 -20.14 -5.02
N GLY A 60 -13.64 -20.44 -4.64
CA GLY A 60 -14.75 -20.58 -5.59
C GLY A 60 -15.10 -19.25 -6.26
N ASP A 61 -15.80 -18.38 -5.53
CA ASP A 61 -16.12 -17.01 -5.97
C ASP A 61 -15.25 -16.01 -5.20
N LEU A 62 -14.54 -15.14 -5.94
CA LEU A 62 -13.68 -14.11 -5.36
C LEU A 62 -14.46 -13.01 -4.63
N GLY A 63 -15.76 -12.85 -4.88
CA GLY A 63 -16.60 -11.90 -4.13
C GLY A 63 -16.86 -12.31 -2.67
N GLU A 64 -16.75 -13.60 -2.35
CA GLU A 64 -16.82 -14.11 -0.98
C GLU A 64 -15.43 -14.32 -0.36
N PHE A 65 -14.37 -14.22 -1.17
CA PHE A 65 -13.00 -14.39 -0.72
C PHE A 65 -12.61 -13.30 0.29
N ARG A 66 -12.01 -13.76 1.39
CA ARG A 66 -11.44 -12.90 2.44
C ARG A 66 -10.04 -13.37 2.73
N GLU A 67 -9.06 -12.58 2.30
CA GLU A 67 -7.66 -12.88 2.55
C GLU A 67 -7.37 -12.96 4.05
N SER A 68 -8.04 -12.12 4.87
CA SER A 68 -7.88 -12.14 6.33
C SER A 68 -8.28 -13.47 7.00
N LEU A 69 -9.12 -14.28 6.34
CA LEU A 69 -9.57 -15.59 6.83
C LEU A 69 -8.90 -16.76 6.11
N ASN A 70 -8.08 -16.48 5.10
CA ASN A 70 -7.51 -17.50 4.24
C ASN A 70 -6.33 -18.20 4.94
N THR A 71 -6.43 -19.52 5.10
CA THR A 71 -5.34 -20.35 5.63
C THR A 71 -4.66 -21.20 4.55
N SER A 72 -5.14 -21.14 3.30
CA SER A 72 -4.54 -21.88 2.20
C SER A 72 -3.16 -21.32 1.85
N LEU A 73 -2.27 -22.19 1.37
CA LEU A 73 -0.93 -21.82 0.91
C LEU A 73 -0.82 -22.15 -0.59
N PRO A 74 -1.22 -21.26 -1.52
CA PRO A 74 -1.18 -21.54 -2.96
C PRO A 74 0.21 -21.98 -3.47
N ALA A 75 1.28 -21.55 -2.79
CA ALA A 75 2.66 -21.96 -3.07
C ALA A 75 2.90 -23.49 -2.98
N VAL A 76 2.02 -24.27 -2.35
CA VAL A 76 2.13 -25.75 -2.34
C VAL A 76 2.06 -26.33 -3.75
N VAL A 77 1.26 -25.75 -4.64
CA VAL A 77 1.15 -26.20 -6.04
C VAL A 77 2.49 -26.03 -6.75
N GLU A 78 3.19 -24.93 -6.51
CA GLU A 78 4.52 -24.67 -7.07
C GLU A 78 5.59 -25.61 -6.51
N VAL A 79 5.57 -25.89 -5.20
CA VAL A 79 6.50 -26.85 -4.59
C VAL A 79 6.34 -28.23 -5.20
N VAL A 80 5.10 -28.70 -5.39
CA VAL A 80 4.83 -30.00 -6.02
C VAL A 80 5.24 -29.99 -7.50
N ALA A 81 4.99 -28.89 -8.22
CA ALA A 81 5.44 -28.72 -9.60
C ALA A 81 6.97 -28.73 -9.72
N LEU A 82 7.70 -28.07 -8.81
CA LEU A 82 9.17 -28.10 -8.78
C LEU A 82 9.71 -29.52 -8.63
N ILE A 83 9.11 -30.32 -7.74
CA ILE A 83 9.50 -31.72 -7.52
C ILE A 83 9.16 -32.58 -8.75
N GLY A 84 7.97 -32.42 -9.32
CA GLY A 84 7.53 -33.21 -10.48
C GLY A 84 8.28 -32.89 -11.78
N LEU A 85 8.86 -31.70 -11.90
CA LEU A 85 9.63 -31.26 -13.07
C LEU A 85 11.15 -31.44 -12.91
N ALA A 86 11.61 -31.78 -11.71
CA ALA A 86 13.04 -31.90 -11.41
C ALA A 86 13.70 -33.05 -12.18
N ASN A 87 14.97 -32.83 -12.53
CA ASN A 87 15.79 -33.83 -13.19
C ASN A 87 16.50 -34.73 -12.16
N ASP A 88 15.77 -35.72 -11.65
CA ASP A 88 16.32 -36.72 -10.72
C ASP A 88 16.84 -37.94 -11.49
N SER A 89 17.93 -37.77 -12.24
CA SER A 89 18.64 -38.89 -12.89
C SER A 89 19.48 -39.73 -11.91
N ASP A 90 19.69 -39.25 -10.68
CA ASP A 90 20.65 -39.82 -9.70
C ASP A 90 20.03 -40.49 -8.47
N LEU A 91 18.70 -40.56 -8.37
CA LEU A 91 18.01 -41.21 -7.24
C LEU A 91 17.40 -42.53 -7.71
N GLU A 92 17.76 -43.63 -7.05
CA GLU A 92 17.25 -44.97 -7.33
C GLU A 92 15.71 -44.93 -7.47
N PRO A 93 15.13 -45.63 -8.47
CA PRO A 93 13.69 -45.76 -8.59
C PRO A 93 13.13 -46.32 -7.27
N PRO A 94 11.92 -45.89 -6.85
CA PRO A 94 11.35 -46.31 -5.58
C PRO A 94 11.39 -47.83 -5.46
N VAL A 95 11.93 -48.33 -4.35
CA VAL A 95 11.98 -49.77 -4.06
C VAL A 95 10.54 -50.27 -4.04
N ASN A 96 10.22 -51.11 -5.03
CA ASN A 96 8.91 -51.74 -5.24
C ASN A 96 8.63 -52.77 -4.13
N ASN A 97 8.45 -52.31 -2.89
CA ASN A 97 8.01 -53.13 -1.77
C ASN A 97 6.56 -52.80 -1.46
N ALA A 98 5.67 -53.44 -2.22
CA ALA A 98 4.40 -54.04 -1.78
C ALA A 98 3.37 -53.99 -2.93
N SER A 99 2.98 -55.19 -3.38
CA SER A 99 1.67 -55.56 -3.95
C SER A 99 0.91 -54.49 -4.73
N ALA A 100 0.70 -54.78 -6.02
CA ALA A 100 -0.24 -54.11 -6.93
C ALA A 100 -1.71 -54.21 -6.46
N GLY A 101 -2.02 -53.54 -5.35
CA GLY A 101 -3.35 -53.05 -5.01
C GLY A 101 -3.29 -51.53 -5.15
N GLN A 102 -4.22 -50.95 -5.91
CA GLN A 102 -4.38 -49.51 -6.09
C GLN A 102 -4.29 -48.79 -4.75
N LYS A 103 -3.13 -48.20 -4.43
CA LYS A 103 -3.06 -47.19 -3.36
C LYS A 103 -3.89 -46.01 -3.88
N GLY A 104 -4.94 -45.65 -3.13
CA GLY A 104 -5.75 -44.48 -3.44
C GLY A 104 -4.93 -43.19 -3.47
N PRO A 105 -5.52 -42.07 -3.91
CA PRO A 105 -4.80 -40.81 -4.08
C PRO A 105 -4.12 -40.35 -2.78
N ALA A 106 -2.80 -40.20 -2.80
CA ALA A 106 -1.99 -39.72 -1.68
C ALA A 106 -2.04 -38.18 -1.53
N ILE A 107 -3.13 -37.53 -1.97
CA ILE A 107 -3.27 -36.07 -2.00
C ILE A 107 -3.08 -35.43 -0.62
N PRO A 108 -3.68 -35.94 0.49
CA PRO A 108 -3.44 -35.37 1.82
C PRO A 108 -1.97 -35.43 2.24
N GLN A 109 -1.27 -36.53 1.92
CA GLN A 109 0.16 -36.70 2.23
C GLN A 109 1.02 -35.71 1.43
N ILE A 110 0.74 -35.54 0.14
CA ILE A 110 1.44 -34.58 -0.73
C ILE A 110 1.24 -33.15 -0.20
N LEU A 111 -0.01 -32.79 0.12
CA LEU A 111 -0.37 -31.47 0.62
C LEU A 111 0.35 -31.17 1.94
N GLU A 112 0.30 -32.08 2.91
CA GLU A 112 0.95 -31.90 4.22
C GLU A 112 2.48 -31.72 4.07
N ALA A 113 3.12 -32.53 3.23
CA ALA A 113 4.55 -32.43 2.97
C ALA A 113 4.92 -31.12 2.23
N ALA A 114 4.10 -30.68 1.28
CA ALA A 114 4.31 -29.42 0.56
C ALA A 114 4.13 -28.20 1.47
N GLU A 115 3.10 -28.20 2.33
CA GLU A 115 2.91 -27.16 3.35
C GLU A 115 4.12 -27.07 4.29
N ARG A 116 4.70 -28.21 4.69
CA ARG A 116 5.90 -28.25 5.53
C ARG A 116 7.08 -27.54 4.86
N ILE A 117 7.26 -27.71 3.54
CA ILE A 117 8.32 -27.01 2.77
C ILE A 117 8.04 -25.49 2.72
N VAL A 118 6.80 -25.08 2.49
CA VAL A 118 6.42 -23.64 2.47
C VAL A 118 6.65 -22.99 3.84
N ARG A 119 6.23 -23.66 4.93
CA ARG A 119 6.46 -23.19 6.31
C ARG A 119 7.94 -23.15 6.67
N LEU A 120 8.73 -24.13 6.22
CA LEU A 120 10.19 -24.09 6.35
C LEU A 120 10.78 -22.84 5.69
N ALA A 121 10.33 -22.47 4.49
CA ALA A 121 10.81 -21.28 3.80
C ALA A 121 10.57 -20.00 4.64
N GLN A 122 9.37 -19.86 5.22
CA GLN A 122 9.03 -18.76 6.13
C GLN A 122 9.95 -18.73 7.37
N LEU A 123 10.11 -19.87 8.04
CA LEU A 123 10.92 -19.98 9.25
C LEU A 123 12.41 -19.71 8.98
N VAL A 124 12.95 -20.20 7.86
CA VAL A 124 14.34 -19.95 7.44
C VAL A 124 14.56 -18.46 7.19
N ALA A 125 13.64 -17.80 6.48
CA ALA A 125 13.72 -16.36 6.23
C ALA A 125 13.71 -15.53 7.52
N ILE A 126 12.84 -15.90 8.48
CA ILE A 126 12.82 -15.27 9.82
C ILE A 126 14.12 -15.55 10.58
N SER A 127 14.63 -16.78 10.58
CA SER A 127 15.88 -17.11 11.29
C SER A 127 17.07 -16.30 10.76
N SER A 128 17.15 -16.13 9.44
CA SER A 128 18.22 -15.36 8.79
C SER A 128 18.14 -13.85 9.09
N SER A 129 16.98 -13.32 9.50
CA SER A 129 16.85 -11.92 9.91
C SER A 129 17.65 -11.57 11.17
N SER A 130 17.97 -12.58 11.99
CA SER A 130 18.68 -12.43 13.25
C SER A 130 20.21 -12.63 13.15
N ASP A 131 20.71 -12.97 11.96
CA ASP A 131 22.12 -13.20 11.71
C ASP A 131 22.90 -11.89 11.61
N THR A 132 23.52 -11.49 12.72
CA THR A 132 24.34 -10.27 12.80
C THR A 132 25.51 -10.25 11.80
N HIS A 133 26.01 -11.42 11.39
CA HIS A 133 27.10 -11.54 10.42
C HIS A 133 26.69 -11.21 8.98
N LEU A 134 25.40 -11.22 8.65
CA LEU A 134 24.88 -10.87 7.32
C LEU A 134 24.82 -9.34 7.10
N GLY A 135 25.13 -8.54 8.12
CA GLY A 135 25.14 -7.08 8.05
C GLY A 135 23.78 -6.46 8.36
N ARG A 136 23.69 -5.13 8.19
CA ARG A 136 22.55 -4.35 8.67
C ARG A 136 21.25 -4.55 7.86
N THR A 137 21.33 -5.21 6.71
CA THR A 137 20.20 -5.49 5.81
C THR A 137 19.67 -6.93 5.91
N ALA A 138 20.15 -7.72 6.89
CA ALA A 138 19.72 -9.10 7.09
C ALA A 138 18.20 -9.22 7.31
N GLU A 139 17.64 -8.36 8.17
CA GLU A 139 16.21 -8.30 8.45
C GLU A 139 15.39 -7.98 7.19
N LEU A 140 15.79 -6.93 6.45
CA LEU A 140 15.16 -6.56 5.19
C LEU A 140 15.23 -7.71 4.17
N THR A 141 16.36 -8.40 4.08
CA THR A 141 16.50 -9.57 3.19
C THR A 141 15.55 -10.70 3.59
N GLY A 142 15.38 -10.97 4.88
CA GLY A 142 14.42 -11.96 5.39
C GLY A 142 12.97 -11.60 5.03
N LEU A 143 12.58 -10.33 5.16
CA LEU A 143 11.27 -9.84 4.75
C LEU A 143 11.01 -10.05 3.26
N LEU A 144 11.96 -9.66 2.40
CA LEU A 144 11.83 -9.83 0.95
C LEU A 144 11.73 -11.30 0.55
N ARG A 145 12.56 -12.17 1.14
CA ARG A 145 12.51 -13.62 0.87
C ARG A 145 11.16 -14.23 1.22
N THR A 146 10.64 -13.88 2.40
CA THR A 146 9.33 -14.37 2.86
C THR A 146 8.25 -13.96 1.87
N PHE A 147 8.22 -12.67 1.51
CA PHE A 147 7.27 -12.13 0.54
C PHE A 147 7.33 -12.83 -0.82
N GLU A 148 8.54 -13.07 -1.35
CA GLU A 148 8.72 -13.71 -2.65
C GLU A 148 8.22 -15.18 -2.68
N VAL A 149 8.32 -15.91 -1.58
CA VAL A 149 7.86 -17.32 -1.53
C VAL A 149 6.40 -17.48 -1.15
N THR A 150 5.82 -16.55 -0.38
CA THR A 150 4.43 -16.69 0.14
C THR A 150 3.38 -15.92 -0.65
N VAL A 151 3.73 -14.77 -1.23
CA VAL A 151 2.74 -13.88 -1.84
C VAL A 151 2.64 -14.13 -3.34
N ARG A 152 1.42 -14.31 -3.85
CA ARG A 152 1.08 -14.45 -5.28
C ARG A 152 -0.01 -13.45 -5.62
N GLY A 153 -0.08 -13.01 -6.88
CA GLY A 153 -1.09 -12.04 -7.31
C GLY A 153 -0.92 -10.67 -6.64
N ARG A 154 0.31 -10.13 -6.64
CA ARG A 154 0.69 -8.90 -5.92
C ARG A 154 -0.08 -7.64 -6.32
N ASN A 155 -0.67 -7.66 -7.52
CA ASN A 155 -1.29 -6.49 -8.10
C ASN A 155 -2.72 -6.82 -8.56
N TYR A 156 -3.59 -5.82 -8.50
CA TYR A 156 -4.88 -5.89 -9.17
C TYR A 156 -4.70 -5.92 -10.69
N LEU A 157 -5.54 -6.72 -11.34
CA LEU A 157 -5.42 -7.04 -12.76
C LEU A 157 -5.62 -5.79 -13.62
N SER A 158 -6.65 -5.00 -13.32
CA SER A 158 -6.98 -3.78 -14.07
C SER A 158 -5.87 -2.74 -14.01
N ILE A 159 -5.32 -2.50 -12.82
CA ILE A 159 -4.23 -1.52 -12.61
C ILE A 159 -2.95 -1.99 -13.30
N SER A 160 -2.61 -3.28 -13.20
CA SER A 160 -1.46 -3.84 -13.90
C SER A 160 -1.58 -3.69 -15.42
N ARG A 161 -2.75 -4.05 -15.98
CA ARG A 161 -3.04 -3.87 -17.41
C ARG A 161 -2.97 -2.40 -17.81
N GLN A 162 -3.52 -1.49 -17.02
CA GLN A 162 -3.47 -0.05 -17.26
C GLN A 162 -2.02 0.46 -17.33
N ILE A 163 -1.17 0.10 -16.37
CA ILE A 163 0.25 0.51 -16.34
C ILE A 163 0.97 0.00 -17.58
N VAL A 164 0.85 -1.31 -17.87
CA VAL A 164 1.52 -1.94 -19.00
C VAL A 164 1.03 -1.35 -20.33
N GLN A 165 -0.28 -1.18 -20.49
CA GLN A 165 -0.87 -0.59 -21.70
C GLN A 165 -0.42 0.87 -21.87
N SER A 166 -0.28 1.63 -20.80
CA SER A 166 0.16 3.03 -20.89
C SER A 166 1.63 3.16 -21.29
N ILE A 167 2.48 2.23 -20.84
CA ILE A 167 3.91 2.18 -21.21
C ILE A 167 4.12 1.69 -22.65
N PHE A 168 3.37 0.68 -23.09
CA PHE A 168 3.63 0.02 -24.38
C PHE A 168 2.65 0.38 -25.49
N GLY A 169 1.49 0.93 -25.16
CA GLY A 169 0.42 1.29 -26.09
C GLY A 169 0.75 2.42 -27.08
N PRO A 170 1.58 3.43 -26.75
CA PRO A 170 1.94 4.47 -27.70
C PRO A 170 2.54 3.88 -28.99
N ALA A 171 2.02 4.28 -30.16
CA ALA A 171 2.35 3.64 -31.44
C ALA A 171 3.86 3.46 -31.72
N PRO A 172 4.75 4.44 -31.45
CA PRO A 172 6.19 4.24 -31.66
C PRO A 172 6.79 3.13 -30.78
N ILE A 173 6.27 2.95 -29.58
CA ILE A 173 6.71 1.90 -28.64
C ILE A 173 6.09 0.57 -29.00
N ARG A 174 4.80 0.55 -29.33
CA ARG A 174 4.11 -0.67 -29.79
C ARG A 174 4.77 -1.27 -31.02
N ASP A 175 5.13 -0.46 -32.01
CA ASP A 175 5.80 -0.92 -33.22
C ASP A 175 7.21 -1.45 -32.93
N LEU A 176 7.93 -0.79 -32.02
CA LEU A 176 9.25 -1.20 -31.54
C LEU A 176 9.17 -2.56 -30.82
N THR A 177 8.20 -2.70 -29.93
CA THR A 177 7.93 -3.94 -29.19
C THR A 177 7.54 -5.08 -30.13
N SER A 178 6.62 -4.84 -31.06
CA SER A 178 6.20 -5.85 -32.04
C SER A 178 7.38 -6.37 -32.87
N ARG A 179 8.30 -5.47 -33.28
CA ARG A 179 9.47 -5.83 -34.09
C ARG A 179 10.58 -6.55 -33.33
N HIS A 180 10.77 -6.26 -32.04
CA HIS A 180 11.95 -6.71 -31.28
C HIS A 180 11.63 -7.69 -30.14
N ALA A 181 10.38 -7.75 -29.69
CA ALA A 181 9.90 -8.66 -28.66
C ALA A 181 8.92 -9.73 -29.18
N SER A 182 8.57 -9.71 -30.47
CA SER A 182 7.67 -10.64 -31.19
C SER A 182 6.17 -10.52 -30.88
N PHE A 183 5.80 -9.96 -29.72
CA PHE A 183 4.41 -9.74 -29.32
C PHE A 183 4.29 -8.49 -28.44
N THR A 184 3.07 -8.00 -28.27
CA THR A 184 2.72 -6.83 -27.47
C THR A 184 1.95 -7.23 -26.19
N PRO A 185 1.80 -6.32 -25.21
CA PRO A 185 0.96 -6.60 -24.05
C PRO A 185 -0.52 -6.82 -24.36
N ASP A 186 -1.02 -6.23 -25.45
CA ASP A 186 -2.40 -6.45 -25.90
C ASP A 186 -2.57 -7.92 -26.37
N ASP A 187 -1.56 -8.49 -27.05
CA ASP A 187 -1.55 -9.90 -27.42
C ASP A 187 -1.55 -10.82 -26.18
N VAL A 188 -0.76 -10.46 -25.16
CA VAL A 188 -0.71 -11.21 -23.89
C VAL A 188 -2.05 -11.15 -23.16
N SER A 189 -2.66 -9.97 -23.07
CA SER A 189 -3.96 -9.78 -22.40
C SER A 189 -5.08 -10.52 -23.14
N GLY A 190 -5.12 -10.42 -24.47
CA GLY A 190 -6.08 -11.16 -25.30
C GLY A 190 -5.90 -12.68 -25.19
N LEU A 191 -4.67 -13.17 -25.07
CA LEU A 191 -4.39 -14.58 -24.86
C LEU A 191 -4.77 -15.03 -23.43
N TRP A 192 -4.54 -14.21 -22.41
CA TRP A 192 -5.00 -14.49 -21.05
C TRP A 192 -6.53 -14.61 -21.01
N ASP A 193 -7.27 -13.69 -21.64
CA ASP A 193 -8.74 -13.75 -21.71
C ASP A 193 -9.21 -15.02 -22.46
N ALA A 194 -8.49 -15.43 -23.51
CA ALA A 194 -8.78 -16.67 -24.23
C ALA A 194 -8.51 -17.93 -23.38
N ILE A 195 -7.48 -17.92 -22.51
CA ILE A 195 -7.23 -19.00 -21.55
C ILE A 195 -8.40 -19.10 -20.57
N GLN A 196 -8.84 -17.98 -19.99
CA GLN A 196 -9.96 -18.00 -19.04
C GLN A 196 -11.23 -18.55 -19.70
N LYS A 197 -11.58 -18.07 -20.89
CA LYS A 197 -12.73 -18.61 -21.66
C LYS A 197 -12.59 -20.10 -21.97
N CYS A 198 -11.39 -20.55 -22.33
CA CYS A 198 -11.12 -21.97 -22.62
C CYS A 198 -11.35 -22.82 -21.36
N ARG A 199 -10.80 -22.39 -20.22
CA ARG A 199 -10.94 -23.09 -18.93
C ARG A 199 -12.38 -23.08 -18.44
N GLN A 200 -13.05 -21.93 -18.48
CA GLN A 200 -14.45 -21.81 -18.12
C GLN A 200 -15.32 -22.76 -18.95
N LYS A 201 -15.16 -22.76 -20.27
CA LYS A 201 -15.88 -23.66 -21.18
C LYS A 201 -15.61 -25.14 -20.87
N LYS A 202 -14.36 -25.51 -20.60
CA LYS A 202 -13.97 -26.89 -20.29
C LYS A 202 -14.43 -27.33 -18.89
N HIS A 203 -14.46 -26.44 -17.91
CA HIS A 203 -14.86 -26.82 -16.54
C HIS A 203 -16.37 -26.71 -16.33
N GLU A 204 -16.92 -25.49 -16.38
CA GLU A 204 -18.35 -25.23 -16.13
C GLU A 204 -19.23 -25.90 -17.19
N GLY A 205 -18.82 -25.84 -18.46
CA GLY A 205 -19.55 -26.49 -19.56
C GLY A 205 -19.60 -28.01 -19.41
N ASN A 206 -18.51 -28.64 -18.98
CA ASN A 206 -18.47 -30.08 -18.77
C ASN A 206 -19.25 -30.49 -17.51
N ILE A 207 -19.17 -29.72 -16.42
CA ILE A 207 -19.96 -29.95 -15.20
C ILE A 207 -21.45 -29.87 -15.51
N ALA A 208 -21.91 -28.77 -16.10
CA ALA A 208 -23.33 -28.59 -16.45
C ALA A 208 -23.80 -29.70 -17.38
N ARG A 209 -22.97 -30.12 -18.36
CA ARG A 209 -23.33 -31.24 -19.24
C ARG A 209 -23.40 -32.57 -18.51
N PHE A 210 -22.49 -32.83 -17.58
CA PHE A 210 -22.48 -34.04 -16.76
C PHE A 210 -23.68 -34.09 -15.82
N GLU A 211 -24.01 -32.98 -15.14
CA GLU A 211 -25.20 -32.85 -14.29
C GLU A 211 -26.48 -33.14 -15.08
N ASN A 212 -26.63 -32.57 -16.28
CA ASN A 212 -27.76 -32.87 -17.16
C ASN A 212 -27.89 -34.37 -17.47
N LEU A 213 -26.77 -35.08 -17.69
CA LEU A 213 -26.80 -36.53 -17.93
C LEU A 213 -27.20 -37.31 -16.67
N VAL A 214 -26.75 -36.87 -15.49
CA VAL A 214 -27.14 -37.45 -14.20
C VAL A 214 -28.64 -37.23 -13.94
N GLU A 215 -29.15 -36.01 -14.12
CA GLU A 215 -30.58 -35.69 -13.95
C GLU A 215 -31.48 -36.54 -14.85
N VAL A 216 -31.09 -36.77 -16.11
CA VAL A 216 -31.82 -37.65 -17.03
C VAL A 216 -31.90 -39.08 -16.48
N THR A 217 -30.81 -39.60 -15.92
CA THR A 217 -30.80 -40.92 -15.30
C THR A 217 -31.61 -40.98 -14.01
N GLU A 218 -31.57 -39.94 -13.17
CA GLU A 218 -32.36 -39.84 -11.94
C GLU A 218 -33.86 -39.74 -12.22
N ALA A 219 -34.24 -39.11 -13.34
CA ALA A 219 -35.62 -39.08 -13.83
C ALA A 219 -36.11 -40.44 -14.40
N GLY A 220 -35.29 -41.49 -14.34
CA GLY A 220 -35.63 -42.84 -14.80
C GLY A 220 -35.57 -43.02 -16.32
N VAL A 221 -34.98 -42.06 -17.04
CA VAL A 221 -34.79 -42.15 -18.50
C VAL A 221 -33.45 -42.81 -18.79
N SER A 222 -33.46 -43.83 -19.66
CA SER A 222 -32.23 -44.50 -20.09
C SER A 222 -31.44 -43.64 -21.07
N LEU A 223 -30.15 -43.45 -20.80
CA LEU A 223 -29.23 -42.77 -21.71
C LEU A 223 -28.97 -43.60 -22.98
N SER A 224 -28.81 -42.92 -24.12
CA SER A 224 -28.35 -43.55 -25.35
C SER A 224 -26.89 -44.03 -25.21
N PRO A 225 -26.43 -44.99 -26.06
CA PRO A 225 -25.03 -45.40 -26.06
C PRO A 225 -24.04 -44.23 -26.23
N ASP A 226 -24.39 -43.24 -27.05
CA ASP A 226 -23.56 -42.04 -27.26
C ASP A 226 -23.52 -41.16 -26.01
N GLN A 227 -24.64 -41.01 -25.30
CA GLN A 227 -24.70 -40.27 -24.04
C GLN A 227 -23.94 -40.98 -22.91
N ILE A 228 -23.94 -42.31 -22.89
CA ILE A 228 -23.14 -43.09 -21.94
C ILE A 228 -21.64 -42.89 -22.22
N LEU A 229 -21.23 -42.90 -23.48
CA LEU A 229 -19.85 -42.63 -23.88
C LEU A 229 -19.45 -41.19 -23.52
N GLU A 230 -20.29 -40.22 -23.84
CA GLU A 230 -20.12 -38.81 -23.47
C GLU A 230 -19.97 -38.66 -21.95
N GLY A 231 -20.87 -39.26 -21.16
CA GLY A 231 -20.82 -39.22 -19.71
C GLY A 231 -19.54 -39.83 -19.13
N ARG A 232 -19.02 -40.91 -19.72
CA ARG A 232 -17.72 -41.49 -19.35
C ARG A 232 -16.56 -40.53 -19.64
N THR A 233 -16.53 -39.92 -20.82
CA THR A 233 -15.49 -38.95 -21.18
C THR A 233 -15.54 -37.72 -20.28
N LEU A 234 -16.73 -37.23 -19.94
CA LEU A 234 -16.90 -36.12 -19.01
C LEU A 234 -16.42 -36.51 -17.61
N PHE A 235 -16.82 -37.68 -17.10
CA PHE A 235 -16.37 -38.19 -15.81
C PHE A 235 -14.84 -38.32 -15.75
N GLU A 236 -14.23 -38.88 -16.80
CA GLU A 236 -12.78 -38.97 -16.91
C GLU A 236 -12.15 -37.58 -16.86
N SER A 237 -12.63 -36.62 -17.66
CA SER A 237 -12.08 -35.27 -17.72
C SER A 237 -12.26 -34.43 -16.45
N LEU A 238 -13.28 -34.72 -15.63
CA LEU A 238 -13.61 -33.96 -14.44
C LEU A 238 -13.02 -34.56 -13.16
N PHE A 239 -12.97 -35.90 -13.07
CA PHE A 239 -12.67 -36.59 -11.82
C PHE A 239 -11.48 -37.55 -11.90
N ALA A 240 -11.27 -38.23 -13.03
CA ALA A 240 -10.21 -39.23 -13.14
C ALA A 240 -8.88 -38.65 -13.65
N ALA A 241 -8.95 -37.72 -14.61
CA ALA A 241 -7.83 -37.03 -15.25
C ALA A 241 -8.11 -35.52 -15.37
N PRO A 242 -8.36 -34.82 -14.24
CA PRO A 242 -8.79 -33.41 -14.24
C PRO A 242 -7.76 -32.45 -14.87
N GLY A 243 -6.47 -32.72 -14.69
CA GLY A 243 -5.40 -31.91 -15.27
C GLY A 243 -5.35 -32.02 -16.78
N GLN A 244 -5.58 -33.22 -17.32
CA GLN A 244 -5.74 -33.41 -18.78
C GLN A 244 -7.01 -32.72 -19.29
N GLY A 245 -8.13 -32.88 -18.57
CA GLY A 245 -9.43 -32.31 -18.92
C GLY A 245 -9.44 -30.79 -19.01
N ILE A 246 -8.63 -30.10 -18.20
CA ILE A 246 -8.55 -28.63 -18.18
C ILE A 246 -7.37 -28.06 -19.00
N SER A 247 -6.44 -28.90 -19.44
CA SER A 247 -5.30 -28.48 -20.27
C SER A 247 -5.74 -27.97 -21.65
N PHE A 248 -4.89 -27.19 -22.29
CA PHE A 248 -5.18 -26.60 -23.61
C PHE A 248 -3.97 -26.57 -24.53
N THR A 249 -4.23 -26.47 -25.83
CA THR A 249 -3.19 -26.37 -26.87
C THR A 249 -3.07 -24.96 -27.43
N ALA A 250 -1.92 -24.66 -28.04
CA ALA A 250 -1.73 -23.39 -28.73
C ALA A 250 -2.70 -23.17 -29.90
N ALA A 251 -3.16 -24.24 -30.57
CA ALA A 251 -4.10 -24.15 -31.68
C ALA A 251 -5.52 -23.79 -31.21
N GLU A 252 -5.97 -24.37 -30.10
CA GLU A 252 -7.24 -24.00 -29.45
C GLU A 252 -7.24 -22.52 -29.06
N LEU A 253 -6.17 -22.07 -28.41
CA LEU A 253 -6.06 -20.68 -27.97
C LEU A 253 -5.89 -19.69 -29.12
N ALA A 254 -5.19 -20.05 -30.20
CA ALA A 254 -5.09 -19.23 -31.42
C ALA A 254 -6.48 -18.99 -32.02
N THR A 255 -7.34 -20.01 -32.02
CA THR A 255 -8.73 -19.91 -32.50
C THR A 255 -9.56 -18.98 -31.61
N LEU A 256 -9.43 -19.09 -30.29
CA LEU A 256 -10.19 -18.27 -29.33
C LEU A 256 -9.73 -16.81 -29.25
N SER A 257 -8.42 -16.57 -29.36
CA SER A 257 -7.82 -15.23 -29.27
C SER A 257 -7.80 -14.48 -30.61
N GLY A 258 -7.88 -15.20 -31.74
CA GLY A 258 -7.67 -14.63 -33.08
C GLY A 258 -6.20 -14.34 -33.41
N LEU A 259 -5.27 -14.70 -32.51
CA LEU A 259 -3.83 -14.52 -32.72
C LEU A 259 -3.25 -15.64 -33.58
N ALA A 260 -2.17 -15.34 -34.31
CA ALA A 260 -1.46 -16.35 -35.08
C ALA A 260 -0.83 -17.41 -34.14
N THR A 261 -0.92 -18.69 -34.51
CA THR A 261 -0.47 -19.81 -33.66
C THR A 261 0.99 -19.69 -33.22
N ASN A 262 1.87 -19.14 -34.06
CA ASN A 262 3.27 -18.91 -33.71
C ASN A 262 3.43 -17.84 -32.61
N ILE A 263 2.64 -16.77 -32.63
CA ILE A 263 2.62 -15.74 -31.58
C ILE A 263 2.12 -16.35 -30.27
N VAL A 264 1.04 -17.13 -30.32
CA VAL A 264 0.51 -17.85 -29.16
C VAL A 264 1.57 -18.75 -28.54
N LYS A 265 2.24 -19.58 -29.34
CA LYS A 265 3.34 -20.44 -28.85
C LYS A 265 4.47 -19.64 -28.20
N ASP A 266 4.86 -18.52 -28.81
CA ASP A 266 5.94 -17.68 -28.29
C ASP A 266 5.57 -17.05 -26.93
N ILE A 267 4.33 -16.57 -26.76
CA ILE A 267 3.83 -16.08 -25.47
C ILE A 267 3.75 -17.20 -24.44
N LEU A 268 3.14 -18.35 -24.77
CA LEU A 268 3.01 -19.47 -23.84
C LEU A 268 4.37 -19.96 -23.36
N ASN A 269 5.39 -20.02 -24.25
CA ASN A 269 6.76 -20.41 -23.87
C ASN A 269 7.41 -19.42 -22.90
N CYS A 270 7.02 -18.14 -22.92
CA CYS A 270 7.50 -17.15 -21.96
C CYS A 270 6.98 -17.39 -20.54
N PHE A 271 5.77 -17.91 -20.39
CA PHE A 271 5.09 -18.10 -19.09
C PHE A 271 4.95 -19.57 -18.68
N SER A 272 5.59 -20.49 -19.41
CA SER A 272 5.56 -21.93 -19.11
C SER A 272 6.96 -22.52 -18.91
N LEU A 273 6.98 -23.68 -18.24
CA LEU A 273 8.16 -24.54 -18.06
C LEU A 273 7.78 -26.01 -18.30
N ASP A 274 8.72 -26.80 -18.81
CA ASP A 274 8.56 -28.24 -19.05
C ASP A 274 9.50 -29.10 -18.20
N SER A 275 10.56 -28.50 -17.65
CA SER A 275 11.54 -29.18 -16.81
C SER A 275 12.33 -28.17 -15.96
N VAL A 276 12.88 -28.67 -14.87
CA VAL A 276 13.80 -27.94 -13.99
C VAL A 276 15.15 -28.66 -13.98
N PRO A 277 16.27 -28.00 -14.34
CA PRO A 277 17.56 -28.67 -14.57
C PRO A 277 18.35 -28.92 -13.27
N VAL A 278 17.68 -29.24 -12.18
CA VAL A 278 18.27 -29.61 -10.88
C VAL A 278 17.46 -30.74 -10.24
N SER A 279 18.01 -31.40 -9.23
CA SER A 279 17.29 -32.43 -8.48
C SER A 279 16.12 -31.83 -7.68
N ALA A 280 15.15 -32.65 -7.31
CA ALA A 280 13.97 -32.20 -6.55
C ALA A 280 14.38 -31.56 -5.21
N TYR A 281 15.39 -32.15 -4.56
CA TYR A 281 15.95 -31.60 -3.32
C TYR A 281 16.59 -30.22 -3.54
N GLU A 282 17.43 -30.05 -4.56
CA GLU A 282 18.07 -28.75 -4.83
C GLU A 282 17.06 -27.69 -5.29
N ALA A 283 16.01 -28.07 -6.04
CA ALA A 283 14.91 -27.18 -6.39
C ALA A 283 14.17 -26.66 -5.14
N CYS A 284 13.77 -27.55 -4.23
CA CYS A 284 13.09 -27.16 -3.00
C CYS A 284 14.01 -26.42 -2.03
N LYS A 285 15.32 -26.73 -2.01
CA LYS A 285 16.31 -26.00 -1.21
C LYS A 285 16.46 -24.55 -1.69
N LYS A 286 16.53 -24.35 -3.01
CA LYS A 286 16.48 -23.01 -3.61
C LYS A 286 15.21 -22.26 -3.20
N PHE A 287 14.06 -22.92 -3.31
CA PHE A 287 12.77 -22.34 -2.89
C PHE A 287 12.78 -21.94 -1.41
N VAL A 288 13.21 -22.81 -0.49
CA VAL A 288 13.31 -22.52 0.96
C VAL A 288 14.23 -21.34 1.27
N HIS A 289 15.24 -21.09 0.43
CA HIS A 289 16.13 -19.95 0.56
C HIS A 289 15.68 -18.69 -0.20
N GLY A 290 14.48 -18.69 -0.80
CA GLY A 290 13.87 -17.54 -1.47
C GLY A 290 14.06 -17.50 -2.99
N GLU A 291 14.65 -18.52 -3.61
CA GLU A 291 14.81 -18.63 -5.06
C GLU A 291 13.76 -19.60 -5.63
N ASN A 292 12.62 -19.07 -6.09
CA ASN A 292 11.59 -19.86 -6.76
C ASN A 292 11.87 -19.99 -8.26
N LEU A 293 12.17 -21.20 -8.73
CA LEU A 293 12.48 -21.47 -10.14
C LEU A 293 11.23 -21.38 -11.05
N LEU A 294 10.02 -21.32 -10.48
CA LEU A 294 8.76 -21.08 -11.18
C LEU A 294 8.34 -19.59 -11.16
N SER A 295 9.16 -18.67 -10.63
CA SER A 295 8.82 -17.23 -10.61
C SER A 295 8.49 -16.72 -12.02
N GLY A 296 7.28 -16.15 -12.18
CA GLY A 296 6.77 -15.67 -13.46
C GLY A 296 6.32 -16.78 -14.44
N LYS A 297 6.24 -18.03 -13.98
CA LYS A 297 5.84 -19.21 -14.77
C LYS A 297 4.53 -19.77 -14.24
N GLY A 298 3.44 -19.20 -14.71
CA GLY A 298 2.07 -19.59 -14.33
C GLY A 298 1.59 -20.92 -14.90
N MET A 299 2.37 -21.54 -15.79
CA MET A 299 1.97 -22.73 -16.53
C MET A 299 3.06 -23.79 -16.62
N LEU A 300 2.65 -25.04 -16.80
CA LEU A 300 3.50 -26.14 -17.21
C LEU A 300 3.25 -26.50 -18.67
N ARG A 301 4.27 -27.02 -19.35
CA ARG A 301 4.21 -27.43 -20.75
C ARG A 301 4.60 -28.91 -20.90
N ARG A 302 3.83 -29.63 -21.71
CA ARG A 302 4.14 -31.00 -22.16
C ARG A 302 3.85 -31.07 -23.65
N ALA A 303 4.90 -31.18 -24.47
CA ALA A 303 4.80 -31.06 -25.93
C ALA A 303 4.07 -29.77 -26.36
N ASP A 304 2.89 -29.88 -26.99
CA ASP A 304 2.06 -28.73 -27.43
C ASP A 304 0.86 -28.45 -26.52
N SER A 305 0.81 -29.09 -25.34
CA SER A 305 -0.22 -28.89 -24.32
C SER A 305 0.33 -28.06 -23.15
N TYR A 306 -0.57 -27.32 -22.50
CA TYR A 306 -0.26 -26.41 -21.40
C TYR A 306 -1.28 -26.58 -20.27
N LEU A 307 -0.80 -26.52 -19.02
CA LEU A 307 -1.62 -26.54 -17.81
C LEU A 307 -1.31 -25.29 -16.98
N ALA A 308 -2.35 -24.55 -16.58
CA ALA A 308 -2.20 -23.46 -15.62
C ALA A 308 -2.12 -24.01 -14.19
N ILE A 309 -1.13 -23.59 -13.42
CA ILE A 309 -0.94 -23.98 -12.00
C ILE A 309 -1.27 -22.84 -11.02
N GLY A 310 -1.69 -21.69 -11.54
CA GLY A 310 -2.07 -20.48 -10.82
C GLY A 310 -2.66 -19.45 -11.79
N ASP A 311 -2.27 -18.18 -11.67
CA ASP A 311 -2.45 -17.21 -12.75
C ASP A 311 -1.57 -17.62 -13.94
N PRO A 312 -2.14 -17.96 -15.12
CA PRO A 312 -1.36 -18.45 -16.26
C PRO A 312 -0.36 -17.43 -16.81
N MET A 313 -0.63 -16.12 -16.67
CA MET A 313 0.29 -15.07 -17.10
C MET A 313 0.35 -13.97 -16.05
N PRO A 314 1.13 -14.16 -14.98
CA PRO A 314 1.25 -13.19 -13.90
C PRO A 314 1.57 -11.80 -14.46
N HIS A 315 0.63 -10.87 -14.27
CA HIS A 315 0.67 -9.58 -14.97
C HIS A 315 1.86 -8.70 -14.54
N ASP A 316 2.36 -8.89 -13.33
CA ASP A 316 3.59 -8.31 -12.81
C ASP A 316 4.86 -8.76 -13.58
N TYR A 317 4.81 -9.89 -14.30
CA TYR A 317 5.92 -10.38 -15.12
C TYR A 317 5.83 -10.01 -16.60
N VAL A 318 4.69 -9.50 -17.09
CA VAL A 318 4.50 -9.16 -18.52
C VAL A 318 5.50 -8.10 -18.98
N ARG A 319 5.63 -7.00 -18.22
CA ARG A 319 6.61 -5.95 -18.52
C ARG A 319 8.05 -6.49 -18.45
N PRO A 320 8.51 -7.13 -17.36
CA PRO A 320 9.84 -7.74 -17.30
C PRO A 320 10.18 -8.68 -18.47
N VAL A 321 9.24 -9.52 -18.89
CA VAL A 321 9.42 -10.45 -20.02
C VAL A 321 9.68 -9.69 -21.33
N ILE A 322 8.87 -8.68 -21.62
CA ILE A 322 9.03 -7.87 -22.84
C ILE A 322 10.32 -7.05 -22.76
N GLU A 323 10.59 -6.43 -21.61
CA GLU A 323 11.82 -5.65 -21.37
C GLU A 323 13.08 -6.52 -21.55
N ALA A 324 13.07 -7.76 -21.08
CA ALA A 324 14.20 -8.69 -21.24
C ALA A 324 14.51 -8.99 -22.72
N ARG A 325 13.47 -9.06 -23.57
CA ARG A 325 13.63 -9.20 -25.02
C ARG A 325 14.18 -7.91 -25.64
N LEU A 326 13.64 -6.75 -25.26
CA LEU A 326 14.10 -5.44 -25.75
C LEU A 326 15.56 -5.15 -25.37
N LYS A 327 16.00 -5.54 -24.17
CA LYS A 327 17.39 -5.38 -23.68
C LYS A 327 18.43 -6.05 -24.57
N LYS A 328 18.04 -7.05 -25.39
CA LYS A 328 18.92 -7.65 -26.41
C LYS A 328 19.30 -6.68 -27.53
N HIS A 329 18.60 -5.55 -27.64
CA HIS A 329 18.80 -4.52 -28.65
C HIS A 329 19.00 -3.15 -28.00
N THR A 330 20.24 -2.65 -27.99
CA THR A 330 20.63 -1.42 -27.27
C THR A 330 19.79 -0.20 -27.68
N LYS A 331 19.64 0.07 -28.99
CA LYS A 331 18.89 1.25 -29.47
C LYS A 331 17.38 1.17 -29.12
N PRO A 332 16.66 0.07 -29.44
CA PRO A 332 15.28 -0.11 -28.99
C PRO A 332 15.12 0.02 -27.48
N TRP A 333 16.01 -0.61 -26.69
CA TRP A 333 15.99 -0.51 -25.24
C TRP A 333 16.12 0.94 -24.75
N SER A 334 17.09 1.71 -25.26
CA SER A 334 17.27 3.12 -24.86
C SER A 334 16.11 4.02 -25.29
N GLN A 335 15.41 3.70 -26.38
CA GLN A 335 14.20 4.43 -26.77
C GLN A 335 13.03 4.10 -25.84
N TYR A 336 12.80 2.82 -25.57
CA TYR A 336 11.78 2.36 -24.62
C TYR A 336 12.02 2.90 -23.20
N GLN A 337 13.25 2.78 -22.70
CA GLN A 337 13.60 3.19 -21.34
C GLN A 337 13.31 4.68 -21.11
N ARG A 338 13.75 5.56 -22.02
CA ARG A 338 13.45 7.01 -21.94
C ARG A 338 11.96 7.33 -21.98
N HIS A 339 11.18 6.55 -22.73
CA HIS A 339 9.73 6.72 -22.76
C HIS A 339 9.09 6.29 -21.45
N ARG A 340 9.44 5.08 -20.97
CA ARG A 340 8.95 4.53 -19.71
C ARG A 340 9.27 5.47 -18.55
N ASP A 341 10.52 5.88 -18.39
CA ASP A 341 10.96 6.70 -17.26
C ASP A 341 10.15 8.01 -17.18
N ARG A 342 10.04 8.73 -18.31
CA ARG A 342 9.19 9.93 -18.43
C ARG A 342 7.70 9.66 -18.13
N TRP A 343 7.18 8.52 -18.58
CA TRP A 343 5.78 8.17 -18.33
C TRP A 343 5.52 7.91 -16.85
N VAL A 344 6.44 7.23 -16.14
CA VAL A 344 6.32 6.99 -14.70
C VAL A 344 6.35 8.32 -13.94
N GLU A 345 7.29 9.21 -14.29
CA GLU A 345 7.37 10.56 -13.69
C GLU A 345 6.05 11.34 -13.86
N SER A 346 5.53 11.41 -15.09
CA SER A 346 4.25 12.09 -15.38
C SER A 346 3.10 11.46 -14.62
N SER A 347 2.99 10.13 -14.64
CA SER A 347 1.88 9.39 -14.03
C SER A 347 1.88 9.54 -12.51
N ALA A 348 3.05 9.46 -11.86
CA ALA A 348 3.19 9.68 -10.43
C ALA A 348 2.80 11.12 -10.05
N GLY A 349 3.32 12.11 -10.78
CA GLY A 349 3.02 13.52 -10.56
C GLY A 349 1.52 13.84 -10.75
N GLU A 350 0.91 13.37 -11.82
CA GLU A 350 -0.53 13.54 -12.10
C GLU A 350 -1.41 12.88 -11.04
N THR A 351 -1.04 11.67 -10.60
CA THR A 351 -1.79 10.93 -9.58
C THR A 351 -1.71 11.64 -8.22
N LEU A 352 -0.54 12.14 -7.83
CA LEU A 352 -0.36 12.94 -6.61
C LEU A 352 -1.10 14.28 -6.71
N ALA A 353 -1.08 14.95 -7.86
CA ALA A 353 -1.83 16.18 -8.08
C ALA A 353 -3.35 15.95 -7.91
N LYS A 354 -3.87 14.85 -8.47
CA LYS A 354 -5.26 14.43 -8.29
C LYS A 354 -5.58 14.18 -6.82
N LEU A 355 -4.76 13.40 -6.11
CA LEU A 355 -4.91 13.12 -4.69
C LEU A 355 -4.88 14.39 -3.83
N LEU A 356 -4.06 15.38 -4.20
CA LEU A 356 -3.99 16.68 -3.54
C LEU A 356 -5.05 17.68 -4.04
N GLY A 357 -5.94 17.26 -4.95
CA GLY A 357 -7.03 18.07 -5.47
C GLY A 357 -6.57 19.32 -6.23
N VAL A 358 -5.44 19.23 -6.94
CA VAL A 358 -4.88 20.30 -7.77
C VAL A 358 -4.71 19.86 -9.21
N SER A 359 -4.57 20.84 -10.12
CA SER A 359 -4.30 20.56 -11.54
C SER A 359 -2.94 19.91 -11.73
N SER A 360 -2.81 19.04 -12.74
CA SER A 360 -1.51 18.49 -13.16
C SER A 360 -0.51 19.57 -13.58
N SER A 361 -0.99 20.75 -14.02
CA SER A 361 -0.13 21.91 -14.29
C SER A 361 0.60 22.46 -13.06
N SER A 362 0.17 22.08 -11.86
CA SER A 362 0.85 22.42 -10.60
C SER A 362 2.07 21.53 -10.33
N VAL A 363 2.21 20.41 -11.05
CA VAL A 363 3.39 19.54 -11.02
C VAL A 363 4.50 20.24 -11.80
N ARG A 364 5.64 20.43 -11.14
CA ARG A 364 6.82 21.05 -11.75
C ARG A 364 8.00 20.10 -11.64
N SER A 365 8.47 19.57 -12.76
CA SER A 365 9.86 19.15 -12.84
C SER A 365 10.73 20.37 -12.54
N LEU A 366 11.60 20.25 -11.57
CA LEU A 366 12.27 21.39 -10.97
C LEU A 366 13.78 21.21 -11.06
N GLU A 367 14.40 22.03 -11.89
CA GLU A 367 15.84 22.25 -11.81
C GLU A 367 16.14 23.33 -10.76
N TYR A 368 17.05 23.05 -9.84
CA TYR A 368 17.44 23.95 -8.75
C TYR A 368 18.91 23.81 -8.40
N ARG A 369 19.45 24.80 -7.67
CA ARG A 369 20.81 24.76 -7.15
C ARG A 369 20.84 24.14 -5.76
N ALA A 370 21.78 23.24 -5.54
CA ALA A 370 22.01 22.58 -4.26
C ALA A 370 23.48 22.74 -3.82
N PRO A 371 23.80 22.62 -2.53
CA PRO A 371 25.18 22.64 -2.06
C PRO A 371 25.99 21.53 -2.75
N ASP A 372 27.19 21.86 -3.21
CA ASP A 372 28.12 20.86 -3.74
C ASP A 372 28.81 20.15 -2.55
N PRO A 373 28.59 18.83 -2.35
CA PRO A 373 29.18 18.09 -1.23
C PRO A 373 30.72 18.09 -1.24
N ALA A 374 31.34 18.30 -2.40
CA ALA A 374 32.79 18.36 -2.55
C ALA A 374 33.35 19.78 -2.36
N ALA A 375 32.50 20.79 -2.27
CA ALA A 375 32.88 22.18 -2.12
C ALA A 375 32.76 22.67 -0.66
N GLY A 376 33.20 23.90 -0.41
CA GLY A 376 33.06 24.55 0.89
C GLY A 376 31.64 25.01 1.20
N GLN A 377 31.49 25.86 2.21
CA GLN A 377 30.20 26.43 2.58
C GLN A 377 29.58 27.22 1.42
N CYS A 378 28.27 27.03 1.22
CA CYS A 378 27.47 27.67 0.19
C CYS A 378 26.36 28.52 0.84
N ASP A 379 26.06 29.70 0.26
CA ASP A 379 24.92 30.53 0.64
C ASP A 379 23.86 30.46 -0.46
N LEU A 380 22.80 29.70 -0.21
CA LEU A 380 21.62 29.58 -1.08
C LEU A 380 20.42 30.36 -0.55
N SER A 381 20.62 31.27 0.40
CA SER A 381 19.55 32.16 0.86
C SER A 381 19.10 33.12 -0.25
N LYS A 382 17.90 33.70 -0.10
CA LYS A 382 17.37 34.73 -1.01
C LYS A 382 18.29 35.94 -1.17
N GLY A 383 19.11 36.23 -0.15
CA GLY A 383 20.06 37.34 -0.12
C GLY A 383 21.43 37.05 -0.72
N SER A 384 21.66 35.82 -1.21
CA SER A 384 22.95 35.41 -1.76
C SER A 384 23.39 36.31 -2.91
N ARG A 385 24.64 36.77 -2.83
CA ARG A 385 25.27 37.61 -3.88
C ARG A 385 25.82 36.79 -5.03
N ASP A 386 26.11 35.52 -4.77
CA ASP A 386 26.62 34.57 -5.76
C ASP A 386 26.10 33.16 -5.41
N PRO A 387 24.87 32.82 -5.81
CA PRO A 387 24.32 31.50 -5.56
C PRO A 387 25.02 30.40 -6.39
N PHE A 388 25.99 30.74 -7.25
CA PHE A 388 26.75 29.78 -8.06
C PHE A 388 28.00 29.24 -7.35
N ALA A 389 28.53 29.98 -6.38
CA ALA A 389 29.69 29.56 -5.62
C ALA A 389 29.38 28.33 -4.75
N ASN A 390 30.21 27.28 -4.87
CA ASN A 390 30.12 26.04 -4.08
C ASN A 390 28.75 25.33 -4.16
N SER A 391 28.04 25.50 -5.28
CA SER A 391 26.76 24.83 -5.55
C SER A 391 26.77 24.16 -6.92
N LEU A 392 25.91 23.17 -7.09
CA LEU A 392 25.70 22.44 -8.33
C LEU A 392 24.23 22.52 -8.77
N ASP A 393 24.00 22.36 -10.07
CA ASP A 393 22.65 22.22 -10.62
C ASP A 393 22.19 20.78 -10.43
N THR A 394 20.96 20.61 -9.95
CA THR A 394 20.32 19.31 -9.77
C THR A 394 18.83 19.42 -10.12
N GLU A 395 18.17 18.27 -10.16
CA GLU A 395 16.76 18.17 -10.52
C GLU A 395 15.98 17.41 -9.45
N ALA A 396 14.70 17.73 -9.36
CA ALA A 396 13.69 16.93 -8.67
C ALA A 396 12.55 16.62 -9.66
N ASP A 397 12.05 15.39 -9.60
CA ASP A 397 11.07 14.89 -10.57
C ASP A 397 9.76 15.69 -10.50
N ALA A 398 9.30 16.00 -9.28
CA ALA A 398 8.21 16.94 -9.07
C ALA A 398 8.27 17.70 -7.73
N LEU A 399 7.88 18.97 -7.77
CA LEU A 399 7.50 19.76 -6.59
C LEU A 399 6.05 20.24 -6.75
N LEU A 400 5.17 19.81 -5.85
CA LEU A 400 3.79 20.32 -5.76
C LEU A 400 3.68 21.30 -4.60
N VAL A 401 3.20 22.52 -4.85
CA VAL A 401 3.00 23.55 -3.83
C VAL A 401 1.53 23.96 -3.81
N ILE A 402 0.88 23.79 -2.65
CA ILE A 402 -0.52 24.13 -2.42
C ILE A 402 -0.58 25.02 -1.18
N ASP A 403 -0.77 26.32 -1.40
CA ASP A 403 -0.71 27.35 -0.36
C ASP A 403 0.56 27.24 0.50
N ASP A 404 0.44 26.71 1.71
CA ASP A 404 1.51 26.57 2.68
C ASP A 404 2.01 25.12 2.87
N VAL A 405 1.64 24.23 1.96
CA VAL A 405 2.08 22.83 1.91
C VAL A 405 2.92 22.60 0.64
N ALA A 406 4.07 21.95 0.78
CA ALA A 406 4.89 21.47 -0.33
C ALA A 406 5.06 19.95 -0.26
N VAL A 407 5.00 19.28 -1.41
CA VAL A 407 5.29 17.86 -1.55
C VAL A 407 6.42 17.69 -2.56
N CYS A 408 7.55 17.22 -2.06
CA CYS A 408 8.77 16.90 -2.81
C CYS A 408 8.68 15.45 -3.27
N VAL A 409 8.74 15.21 -4.58
CA VAL A 409 8.49 13.90 -5.17
C VAL A 409 9.71 13.47 -5.98
N GLU A 410 10.16 12.25 -5.70
CA GLU A 410 11.16 11.52 -6.46
C GLU A 410 10.54 10.24 -7.01
N VAL A 411 10.90 9.87 -8.23
CA VAL A 411 10.31 8.77 -8.98
C VAL A 411 11.42 7.85 -9.46
N LYS A 412 11.30 6.55 -9.20
CA LYS A 412 12.28 5.54 -9.61
C LYS A 412 11.61 4.48 -10.47
N ALA A 413 11.88 4.53 -11.76
CA ALA A 413 11.46 3.53 -12.74
C ALA A 413 12.36 2.26 -12.77
N GLY A 414 13.40 2.22 -11.93
CA GLY A 414 14.31 1.09 -11.80
C GLY A 414 13.64 -0.12 -11.15
N SER A 415 14.05 -1.31 -11.61
CA SER A 415 13.53 -2.60 -11.12
C SER A 415 14.46 -3.25 -10.10
N ILE A 416 13.87 -3.96 -9.14
CA ILE A 416 14.61 -4.89 -8.26
C ILE A 416 15.22 -5.98 -9.13
N THR A 417 16.51 -6.27 -8.95
CA THR A 417 17.15 -7.34 -9.72
C THR A 417 16.71 -8.72 -9.25
N ASP A 418 16.67 -9.70 -10.15
CA ASP A 418 16.31 -11.10 -9.80
C ASP A 418 17.18 -11.66 -8.66
N LYS A 419 18.46 -11.26 -8.61
CA LYS A 419 19.38 -11.62 -7.52
C LYS A 419 19.02 -10.97 -6.18
N ALA A 420 18.46 -9.76 -6.18
CA ALA A 420 17.92 -9.15 -4.97
C ALA A 420 16.62 -9.85 -4.55
N ARG A 421 15.71 -10.16 -5.50
CA ARG A 421 14.48 -10.93 -5.23
C ARG A 421 14.77 -12.31 -4.64
N SER A 422 15.83 -12.98 -5.10
CA SER A 422 16.29 -14.26 -4.51
C SER A 422 16.95 -14.10 -3.13
N GLY A 423 16.91 -12.91 -2.53
CA GLY A 423 17.41 -12.61 -1.19
C GLY A 423 18.92 -12.66 -1.06
N ASN A 424 19.69 -12.29 -2.09
CA ASN A 424 21.13 -12.08 -1.91
C ASN A 424 21.36 -10.79 -1.11
N VAL A 425 21.81 -10.91 0.15
CA VAL A 425 21.91 -9.77 1.10
C VAL A 425 22.71 -8.59 0.54
N LYS A 426 23.88 -8.85 -0.07
CA LYS A 426 24.72 -7.79 -0.66
C LYS A 426 24.02 -7.09 -1.82
N ARG A 427 23.27 -7.85 -2.63
CA ARG A 427 22.53 -7.30 -3.76
C ARG A 427 21.32 -6.51 -3.30
N VAL A 428 20.58 -7.00 -2.29
CA VAL A 428 19.49 -6.29 -1.63
C VAL A 428 19.99 -4.96 -1.08
N GLU A 429 21.11 -4.95 -0.36
CA GLU A 429 21.71 -3.70 0.15
C GLU A 429 22.06 -2.72 -0.99
N THR A 430 22.71 -3.21 -2.04
CA THR A 430 23.11 -2.37 -3.19
C THR A 430 21.90 -1.77 -3.89
N ASP A 431 20.88 -2.59 -4.18
CA ASP A 431 19.68 -2.16 -4.89
C ASP A 431 18.83 -1.21 -4.02
N LEU A 432 18.73 -1.45 -2.70
CA LEU A 432 18.07 -0.56 -1.74
C LEU A 432 18.75 0.80 -1.64
N ARG A 433 20.08 0.81 -1.45
CA ARG A 433 20.86 2.06 -1.35
C ARG A 433 20.68 2.90 -2.62
N LYS A 434 20.82 2.25 -3.77
CA LYS A 434 20.74 2.91 -5.08
C LYS A 434 19.33 3.42 -5.41
N THR A 435 18.30 2.67 -5.06
CA THR A 435 16.92 3.02 -5.48
C THR A 435 16.21 3.85 -4.43
N ILE A 436 16.16 3.37 -3.18
CA ILE A 436 15.42 4.01 -2.10
C ILE A 436 16.30 5.05 -1.40
N GLY A 437 17.54 4.71 -1.07
CA GLY A 437 18.45 5.61 -0.34
C GLY A 437 18.74 6.90 -1.11
N GLU A 438 19.24 6.78 -2.35
CA GLU A 438 19.53 7.95 -3.20
C GLU A 438 18.28 8.82 -3.46
N ALA A 439 17.11 8.20 -3.68
CA ALA A 439 15.86 8.93 -3.86
C ALA A 439 15.44 9.69 -2.59
N ALA A 440 15.54 9.06 -1.43
CA ALA A 440 15.25 9.68 -0.15
C ALA A 440 16.21 10.85 0.14
N GLU A 441 17.49 10.70 -0.18
CA GLU A 441 18.49 11.77 -0.05
C GLU A 441 18.17 12.96 -0.96
N GLN A 442 17.76 12.71 -2.21
CA GLN A 442 17.34 13.75 -3.16
C GLN A 442 16.12 14.52 -2.64
N ALA A 443 15.07 13.81 -2.20
CA ALA A 443 13.87 14.41 -1.65
C ALA A 443 14.14 15.18 -0.35
N SER A 444 14.94 14.61 0.57
CA SER A 444 15.34 15.23 1.84
C SER A 444 16.16 16.50 1.64
N ARG A 445 17.04 16.52 0.63
CA ARG A 445 17.80 17.72 0.25
C ARG A 445 16.89 18.84 -0.23
N LEU A 446 15.92 18.54 -1.07
CA LEU A 446 14.94 19.53 -1.52
C LEU A 446 14.11 20.06 -0.33
N GLU A 447 13.61 19.16 0.52
CA GLU A 447 12.89 19.53 1.74
C GLU A 447 13.71 20.48 2.63
N SER A 448 14.97 20.15 2.87
CA SER A 448 15.87 20.94 3.71
C SER A 448 16.05 22.36 3.19
N LEU A 449 16.28 22.52 1.88
CA LEU A 449 16.43 23.84 1.26
C LEU A 449 15.14 24.66 1.33
N VAL A 450 13.98 24.04 1.11
CA VAL A 450 12.68 24.71 1.22
C VAL A 450 12.44 25.19 2.66
N ARG A 451 12.75 24.35 3.66
CA ARG A 451 12.58 24.69 5.07
C ARG A 451 13.55 25.76 5.56
N GLU A 452 14.80 25.71 5.13
CA GLU A 452 15.86 26.62 5.63
C GLU A 452 15.82 27.99 4.94
N HIS A 453 15.66 28.00 3.61
CA HIS A 453 15.80 29.22 2.82
C HIS A 453 14.47 29.80 2.35
N HIS A 454 13.35 29.09 2.57
CA HIS A 454 12.02 29.53 2.16
C HIS A 454 11.93 29.83 0.65
N GLY A 455 12.71 29.10 -0.15
CA GLY A 455 12.77 29.23 -1.60
C GLY A 455 14.03 28.59 -2.19
N LEU A 456 14.14 28.65 -3.51
CA LEU A 456 15.17 27.93 -4.27
C LEU A 456 15.73 28.80 -5.39
N TRP A 457 17.04 28.70 -5.62
CA TRP A 457 17.66 29.26 -6.83
C TRP A 457 17.54 28.27 -7.98
N THR A 458 17.07 28.73 -9.13
CA THR A 458 17.12 27.95 -10.38
C THR A 458 18.53 28.01 -11.00
N PRO A 459 18.90 27.08 -11.90
CA PRO A 459 20.18 27.14 -12.63
C PRO A 459 20.41 28.45 -13.38
N LYS A 460 19.33 29.15 -13.73
CA LYS A 460 19.36 30.45 -14.42
C LYS A 460 19.55 31.64 -13.47
N GLY A 461 19.77 31.41 -12.17
CA GLY A 461 19.92 32.46 -11.17
C GLY A 461 18.63 33.21 -10.87
N LYS A 462 17.46 32.59 -11.04
CA LYS A 462 16.15 33.14 -10.62
C LYS A 462 15.71 32.50 -9.30
N TRP A 463 15.24 33.33 -8.36
CA TRP A 463 14.65 32.89 -7.09
C TRP A 463 13.21 32.41 -7.26
N LEU A 464 12.92 31.21 -6.78
CA LEU A 464 11.58 30.67 -6.58
C LEU A 464 11.19 30.89 -5.11
N ASP A 465 10.22 31.76 -4.87
CA ASP A 465 9.77 32.11 -3.53
C ASP A 465 8.81 31.05 -2.97
N LEU A 466 9.15 30.49 -1.80
CA LEU A 466 8.38 29.47 -1.08
C LEU A 466 8.17 29.89 0.38
N SER A 467 8.16 31.19 0.67
CA SER A 467 8.03 31.73 2.03
C SER A 467 6.70 31.45 2.71
N ASP A 468 5.66 31.22 1.91
CA ASP A 468 4.37 30.79 2.44
C ASP A 468 4.37 29.33 2.89
N VAL A 469 5.32 28.50 2.45
CA VAL A 469 5.40 27.06 2.79
C VAL A 469 5.81 26.88 4.26
N GLN A 470 5.00 26.12 4.98
CA GLN A 470 5.16 25.84 6.42
C GLN A 470 5.13 24.33 6.72
N GLU A 471 4.72 23.53 5.75
CA GLU A 471 4.61 22.07 5.84
C GLU A 471 5.23 21.46 4.58
N VAL A 472 6.17 20.54 4.75
CA VAL A 472 6.86 19.88 3.64
C VAL A 472 6.81 18.38 3.88
N HIS A 473 6.49 17.62 2.83
CA HIS A 473 6.47 16.17 2.83
C HIS A 473 7.29 15.64 1.66
N THR A 474 7.93 14.49 1.85
CA THR A 474 8.70 13.80 0.82
C THR A 474 8.01 12.51 0.40
N VAL A 475 7.97 12.23 -0.89
CA VAL A 475 7.38 11.02 -1.47
C VAL A 475 8.36 10.41 -2.45
N VAL A 476 8.59 9.10 -2.35
CA VAL A 476 9.35 8.34 -3.34
C VAL A 476 8.43 7.31 -3.97
N VAL A 477 8.18 7.45 -5.26
CA VAL A 477 7.33 6.54 -6.04
C VAL A 477 8.20 5.60 -6.85
N CYS A 478 8.04 4.29 -6.66
CA CYS A 478 8.75 3.27 -7.42
C CYS A 478 7.83 2.66 -8.50
N LEU A 479 8.31 2.46 -9.72
CA LEU A 479 7.52 1.73 -10.73
C LEU A 479 7.25 0.28 -10.28
N ASP A 480 8.28 -0.37 -9.71
CA ASP A 480 8.13 -1.70 -9.15
C ASP A 480 7.73 -1.68 -7.69
N ASP A 481 7.00 -2.72 -7.31
CA ASP A 481 6.67 -3.00 -5.93
C ASP A 481 7.90 -3.55 -5.17
N TRP A 482 8.18 -2.91 -4.04
CA TRP A 482 9.22 -3.28 -3.08
C TRP A 482 8.64 -4.05 -1.87
N GLY A 483 7.34 -4.32 -1.88
CA GLY A 483 6.56 -5.05 -0.89
C GLY A 483 6.87 -4.57 0.52
N PRO A 484 7.18 -5.47 1.46
CA PRO A 484 7.40 -5.11 2.86
C PRO A 484 8.62 -4.20 3.08
N LEU A 485 9.53 -4.08 2.10
CA LEU A 485 10.70 -3.21 2.24
C LEU A 485 10.32 -1.73 2.23
N ALA A 486 9.32 -1.31 1.45
CA ALA A 486 8.86 0.07 1.40
C ALA A 486 8.25 0.52 2.76
N ILE A 487 7.74 -0.45 3.52
CA ILE A 487 7.00 -0.22 4.77
C ILE A 487 7.92 -0.31 5.99
N ALA A 488 8.98 -1.12 5.92
CA ALA A 488 9.90 -1.40 7.02
C ALA A 488 10.82 -0.21 7.38
N THR A 489 10.24 0.97 7.61
CA THR A 489 10.93 2.25 7.87
C THR A 489 11.95 2.12 9.00
N ASP A 490 11.59 1.52 10.13
CA ASP A 490 12.50 1.37 11.27
C ASP A 490 13.71 0.47 10.93
N ALA A 491 13.51 -0.56 10.10
CA ALA A 491 14.60 -1.40 9.61
C ALA A 491 15.48 -0.67 8.58
N LEU A 492 14.88 0.11 7.67
CA LEU A 492 15.62 0.95 6.71
C LEU A 492 16.48 2.01 7.41
N VAL A 493 15.97 2.63 8.48
CA VAL A 493 16.72 3.59 9.31
C VAL A 493 17.86 2.89 10.04
N ARG A 494 17.62 1.73 10.67
CA ARG A 494 18.69 0.92 11.31
C ARG A 494 19.75 0.45 10.32
N ALA A 495 19.36 0.22 9.07
CA ALA A 495 20.25 -0.15 7.98
C ALA A 495 21.02 1.04 7.38
N GLU A 496 20.77 2.27 7.85
CA GLU A 496 21.33 3.52 7.31
C GLU A 496 21.02 3.69 5.81
N ILE A 497 19.87 3.17 5.37
CA ILE A 497 19.31 3.44 4.04
C ILE A 497 18.48 4.73 4.07
N LEU A 498 17.78 4.99 5.17
CA LEU A 498 17.04 6.22 5.42
C LEU A 498 17.60 6.98 6.62
N GLN A 499 17.41 8.30 6.62
CA GLN A 499 17.74 9.16 7.75
C GLN A 499 16.61 9.13 8.80
N SER A 500 16.95 9.17 10.08
CA SER A 500 15.93 9.06 11.15
C SER A 500 15.02 10.29 11.27
N GLU A 501 15.47 11.45 10.81
CA GLU A 501 14.75 12.73 10.96
C GLU A 501 13.81 13.02 9.79
N THR A 502 14.09 12.46 8.61
CA THR A 502 13.30 12.66 7.39
C THR A 502 12.90 11.30 6.82
N ILE A 503 11.60 11.00 6.89
CA ILE A 503 11.04 9.76 6.36
C ILE A 503 10.16 10.10 5.15
N PRO A 504 10.55 9.70 3.93
CA PRO A 504 9.68 9.80 2.79
C PRO A 504 8.58 8.74 2.85
N TRP A 505 7.42 9.05 2.28
CA TRP A 505 6.44 8.01 1.96
C TRP A 505 6.93 7.23 0.74
N LEU A 506 7.31 5.97 0.97
CA LEU A 506 7.74 5.04 -0.08
C LEU A 506 6.51 4.27 -0.57
N VAL A 507 6.23 4.32 -1.87
CA VAL A 507 5.04 3.66 -2.45
C VAL A 507 5.31 3.16 -3.87
N SER A 508 4.69 2.04 -4.26
CA SER A 508 4.71 1.60 -5.66
C SER A 508 3.75 2.44 -6.51
N LEU A 509 3.98 2.56 -7.82
CA LEU A 509 3.06 3.25 -8.73
C LEU A 509 1.71 2.53 -8.77
N HIS A 510 1.71 1.20 -8.63
CA HIS A 510 0.50 0.40 -8.52
C HIS A 510 -0.34 0.85 -7.32
N ASP A 511 0.23 0.85 -6.12
CA ASP A 511 -0.51 1.16 -4.90
C ASP A 511 -0.91 2.63 -4.87
N LEU A 512 -0.09 3.53 -5.42
CA LEU A 512 -0.44 4.93 -5.59
C LEU A 512 -1.70 5.10 -6.45
N LEU A 513 -1.83 4.35 -7.55
CA LEU A 513 -3.01 4.38 -8.40
C LEU A 513 -4.24 3.82 -7.67
N VAL A 514 -4.10 2.71 -6.95
CA VAL A 514 -5.15 2.12 -6.12
C VAL A 514 -5.61 3.10 -5.04
N ILE A 515 -4.68 3.67 -4.28
CA ILE A 515 -4.95 4.69 -3.25
C ILE A 515 -5.66 5.90 -3.85
N SER A 516 -5.29 6.34 -5.05
CA SER A 516 -5.97 7.43 -5.78
C SER A 516 -7.41 7.12 -6.21
N SER A 517 -7.82 5.85 -6.18
CA SER A 517 -9.17 5.42 -6.52
C SER A 517 -10.11 5.42 -5.30
N ILE A 518 -9.55 5.20 -4.10
CA ILE A 518 -10.29 5.09 -2.83
C ILE A 518 -10.20 6.35 -1.94
N MET A 519 -9.09 7.09 -1.98
CA MET A 519 -8.94 8.37 -1.25
C MET A 519 -9.42 9.53 -2.12
N THR A 520 -10.70 9.88 -2.00
CA THR A 520 -11.33 10.91 -2.84
C THR A 520 -11.21 12.33 -2.28
N ARG A 521 -11.02 12.48 -0.97
CA ARG A 521 -10.85 13.79 -0.31
C ARG A 521 -9.36 14.10 -0.13
N PRO A 522 -8.85 15.23 -0.67
CA PRO A 522 -7.44 15.56 -0.49
C PRO A 522 -6.99 15.79 0.96
N ALA A 523 -7.91 16.20 1.82
CA ALA A 523 -7.68 16.33 3.25
C ALA A 523 -7.36 14.97 3.92
N ASP A 524 -8.01 13.89 3.47
CA ASP A 524 -7.72 12.54 3.94
C ASP A 524 -6.35 12.10 3.46
N PHE A 525 -6.02 12.35 2.19
CA PHE A 525 -4.70 12.02 1.65
C PHE A 525 -3.57 12.78 2.35
N LEU A 526 -3.70 14.09 2.60
CA LEU A 526 -2.67 14.84 3.34
C LEU A 526 -2.54 14.33 4.78
N THR A 527 -3.64 13.95 5.43
CA THR A 527 -3.60 13.33 6.76
C THR A 527 -2.86 11.98 6.74
N TYR A 528 -3.12 11.15 5.73
CA TYR A 528 -2.39 9.90 5.53
C TYR A 528 -0.90 10.14 5.30
N LEU A 529 -0.55 11.08 4.40
CA LEU A 529 0.82 11.46 4.10
C LEU A 529 1.57 11.94 5.34
N ARG A 530 0.95 12.83 6.15
CA ARG A 530 1.48 13.25 7.45
C ARG A 530 1.88 12.06 8.32
N ARG A 531 1.01 11.06 8.46
CA ARG A 531 1.28 9.86 9.28
C ARG A 531 2.38 8.98 8.70
N ARG A 532 2.45 8.85 7.38
CA ARG A 532 3.49 8.05 6.71
C ARG A 532 4.86 8.72 6.70
N THR A 533 4.91 10.05 6.67
CA THR A 533 6.18 10.81 6.72
C THR A 533 6.62 11.20 8.12
N ASP A 534 5.78 11.01 9.15
CA ASP A 534 6.14 11.28 10.54
C ASP A 534 7.10 10.19 11.06
N PRO A 535 8.34 10.55 11.44
CA PRO A 535 9.28 9.55 11.94
C PRO A 535 8.78 8.82 13.19
N SER A 536 7.99 9.48 14.04
CA SER A 536 7.49 8.87 15.27
C SER A 536 6.42 7.82 15.01
N THR A 537 5.57 8.04 14.00
CA THR A 537 4.51 7.11 13.58
C THR A 537 5.05 6.02 12.66
N SER A 538 5.75 6.38 11.59
CA SER A 538 6.15 5.43 10.53
C SER A 538 7.05 4.31 11.05
N ARG A 539 7.91 4.61 12.03
CA ARG A 539 8.82 3.62 12.65
C ARG A 539 8.12 2.63 13.59
N LEU A 540 6.86 2.87 13.94
CA LEU A 540 6.07 1.94 14.75
C LEU A 540 5.37 0.89 13.88
N LEU A 541 5.31 1.09 12.56
CA LEU A 541 4.53 0.25 11.67
C LEU A 541 5.36 -0.91 11.11
N MET A 542 4.72 -2.08 11.02
CA MET A 542 5.16 -3.22 10.25
C MET A 542 3.94 -3.77 9.51
N ALA A 543 4.05 -4.00 8.21
CA ALA A 543 3.00 -4.61 7.40
C ALA A 543 3.63 -5.36 6.24
N SER A 544 2.84 -6.19 5.56
CA SER A 544 3.25 -6.89 4.34
C SER A 544 3.04 -6.03 3.09
N ASP A 545 2.00 -5.18 3.09
CA ASP A 545 1.59 -4.34 1.97
C ASP A 545 1.17 -2.92 2.45
N GLU A 546 1.42 -1.88 1.65
CA GLU A 546 1.05 -0.50 1.95
C GLU A 546 -0.47 -0.31 1.84
N LEU A 547 -1.15 -1.11 0.99
CA LEU A 547 -2.60 -1.11 0.88
C LEU A 547 -3.29 -1.53 2.18
N ASP A 548 -2.68 -2.41 2.98
CA ASP A 548 -3.18 -2.73 4.33
C ASP A 548 -3.17 -1.51 5.24
N ILE A 549 -2.11 -0.71 5.20
CA ILE A 549 -1.99 0.52 5.98
C ILE A 549 -3.00 1.56 5.49
N ALA A 550 -3.16 1.70 4.17
CA ALA A 550 -4.14 2.59 3.57
C ALA A 550 -5.58 2.19 3.96
N MET A 551 -5.91 0.90 3.95
CA MET A 551 -7.23 0.39 4.32
C MET A 551 -7.49 0.44 5.83
N TRP A 552 -6.45 0.22 6.65
CA TRP A 552 -6.54 0.47 8.08
C TRP A 552 -6.82 1.95 8.36
N TYR A 553 -6.16 2.86 7.65
CA TYR A 553 -6.46 4.30 7.72
C TYR A 553 -7.89 4.62 7.25
N ILE A 554 -8.35 4.09 6.12
CA ILE A 554 -9.73 4.30 5.63
C ILE A 554 -10.76 3.83 6.66
N SER A 555 -10.48 2.74 7.36
CA SER A 555 -11.33 2.18 8.42
C SER A 555 -11.32 2.97 9.74
N GLY A 556 -10.63 4.12 9.80
CA GLY A 556 -10.55 4.98 10.99
C GLY A 556 -9.33 4.71 11.88
N GLY A 557 -8.41 3.84 11.46
CA GLY A 557 -7.14 3.54 12.13
C GLY A 557 -6.02 4.55 11.82
N LEU A 558 -4.77 4.09 11.98
CA LEU A 558 -3.53 4.88 11.75
C LEU A 558 -3.49 6.20 12.55
N TYR A 559 -4.02 6.18 13.78
CA TYR A 559 -3.98 7.31 14.70
C TYR A 559 -3.08 7.01 15.89
N PHE A 560 -2.05 7.84 16.05
CA PHE A 560 -1.14 7.82 17.19
C PHE A 560 -1.24 9.16 17.91
N GLU A 561 -1.32 9.09 19.24
CA GLU A 561 -1.29 10.30 20.06
C GLU A 561 0.08 10.97 19.93
N PRO A 562 0.15 12.29 19.74
CA PRO A 562 1.42 12.98 19.82
C PRO A 562 1.95 12.97 21.26
N ASP A 563 3.27 13.10 21.42
CA ASP A 563 3.85 13.27 22.75
C ASP A 563 3.35 14.57 23.38
N PRO A 564 2.53 14.50 24.45
CA PRO A 564 1.91 15.69 25.01
C PRO A 564 2.94 16.64 25.64
N ASP A 565 4.07 16.13 26.15
CA ASP A 565 5.13 16.97 26.70
C ASP A 565 5.86 17.74 25.59
N SER A 566 6.15 17.08 24.47
CA SER A 566 6.72 17.73 23.29
C SER A 566 5.78 18.78 22.68
N VAL A 567 4.48 18.48 22.58
CA VAL A 567 3.47 19.44 22.11
C VAL A 567 3.39 20.66 23.04
N HIS A 568 3.33 20.46 24.35
CA HIS A 568 3.27 21.57 25.31
C HIS A 568 4.55 22.40 25.32
N LYS A 569 5.72 21.77 25.18
CA LYS A 569 7.00 22.47 25.05
C LYS A 569 7.04 23.37 23.82
N ARG A 570 6.49 22.90 22.69
CA ARG A 570 6.39 23.69 21.45
C ARG A 570 5.34 24.80 21.54
N TYR A 571 4.23 24.55 22.25
CA TYR A 571 3.11 25.47 22.40
C TYR A 571 2.76 25.72 23.88
N PRO A 572 3.51 26.59 24.60
CA PRO A 572 3.40 26.73 26.06
C PRO A 572 2.04 27.24 26.57
N LEU A 573 1.22 27.83 25.70
CA LEU A 573 -0.12 28.32 26.04
C LEU A 573 -1.20 27.22 26.06
N THR A 574 -0.88 26.03 25.55
CA THR A 574 -1.75 24.84 25.63
C THR A 574 -1.92 24.36 27.09
N ALA A 575 -2.88 23.45 27.31
CA ALA A 575 -3.06 22.84 28.63
C ALA A 575 -1.81 22.05 29.05
N ARG A 576 -1.48 22.07 30.34
CA ARG A 576 -0.36 21.29 30.86
C ARG A 576 -0.67 19.79 30.73
N PRO A 577 0.26 18.98 30.19
CA PRO A 577 0.06 17.54 30.07
C PRO A 577 -0.25 16.88 31.41
N THR A 578 -1.33 16.11 31.44
CA THR A 578 -1.76 15.34 32.60
C THR A 578 -1.08 13.97 32.62
N GLN A 579 -1.26 13.20 33.71
CA GLN A 579 -0.82 11.80 33.73
C GLN A 579 -1.65 10.91 32.79
N ALA A 580 -2.91 11.29 32.53
CA ALA A 580 -3.78 10.55 31.61
C ALA A 580 -3.26 10.68 30.19
N ASP A 581 -2.89 11.90 29.76
CA ASP A 581 -2.34 12.16 28.41
C ASP A 581 -1.07 11.35 28.16
N ARG A 582 -0.11 11.37 29.12
CA ARG A 582 1.12 10.58 29.04
C ARG A 582 0.87 9.06 29.04
N LYS A 583 -0.21 8.61 29.66
CA LYS A 583 -0.60 7.19 29.66
C LYS A 583 -1.25 6.81 28.32
N LEU A 584 -2.04 7.70 27.73
CA LEU A 584 -2.65 7.51 26.42
C LEU A 584 -1.57 7.46 25.34
N PHE A 585 -0.63 8.41 25.36
CA PHE A 585 0.56 8.43 24.50
C PHE A 585 1.32 7.10 24.52
N ARG A 586 1.71 6.62 25.71
CA ARG A 586 2.44 5.34 25.85
C ARG A 586 1.64 4.11 25.39
N ARG A 587 0.31 4.17 25.40
CA ARG A 587 -0.56 3.07 24.97
C ARG A 587 -0.74 3.06 23.46
N SER A 588 -0.86 4.23 22.83
CA SER A 588 -1.01 4.33 21.38
C SER A 588 0.32 4.17 20.65
N ASN A 589 1.42 4.66 21.21
CA ASN A 589 2.75 4.64 20.58
C ASN A 589 3.51 3.34 20.86
N VAL A 590 2.95 2.22 20.38
CA VAL A 590 3.57 0.89 20.43
C VAL A 590 3.80 0.38 19.02
N ARG A 591 4.79 -0.51 18.85
CA ARG A 591 4.99 -1.21 17.58
C ARG A 591 3.70 -1.95 17.21
N THR A 592 3.19 -1.66 16.03
CA THR A 592 1.92 -2.13 15.51
C THR A 592 2.19 -2.96 14.27
N HIS A 593 1.85 -4.25 14.34
CA HIS A 593 1.84 -5.13 13.18
C HIS A 593 0.47 -5.04 12.53
N VAL A 594 0.43 -4.41 11.36
CA VAL A 594 -0.77 -4.30 10.53
C VAL A 594 -0.87 -5.60 9.74
N VAL A 595 -1.96 -6.32 9.98
CA VAL A 595 -2.33 -7.53 9.23
C VAL A 595 -3.23 -7.14 8.04
N THR A 596 -3.68 -8.12 7.27
CA THR A 596 -4.55 -7.89 6.11
C THR A 596 -5.79 -7.06 6.47
N HIS A 597 -5.96 -5.93 5.77
CA HIS A 597 -7.11 -5.03 5.86
C HIS A 597 -7.79 -4.82 4.50
N THR A 598 -7.34 -5.52 3.45
CA THR A 598 -7.78 -5.35 2.07
C THR A 598 -9.10 -6.04 1.74
N ASP A 599 -9.68 -6.92 2.58
CA ASP A 599 -10.93 -7.64 2.20
C ASP A 599 -12.02 -6.74 1.57
N PRO A 600 -12.34 -5.53 2.09
CA PRO A 600 -13.32 -4.65 1.45
C PRO A 600 -12.83 -4.05 0.11
N LEU A 601 -11.53 -3.81 -0.01
CA LEU A 601 -10.87 -3.34 -1.23
C LEU A 601 -10.87 -4.44 -2.30
N ASP A 602 -10.47 -5.65 -1.92
CA ASP A 602 -10.42 -6.83 -2.79
C ASP A 602 -11.80 -7.13 -3.36
N ALA A 603 -12.83 -7.21 -2.51
CA ALA A 603 -14.21 -7.42 -2.96
C ALA A 603 -14.66 -6.35 -3.97
N TRP A 604 -14.35 -5.06 -3.71
CA TRP A 604 -14.67 -3.96 -4.63
C TRP A 604 -13.90 -4.04 -5.95
N MET A 605 -12.61 -4.35 -5.90
CA MET A 605 -11.76 -4.50 -7.08
C MET A 605 -12.22 -5.69 -7.92
N TYR A 606 -12.44 -6.86 -7.33
CA TYR A 606 -12.94 -8.06 -8.02
C TYR A 606 -14.29 -7.82 -8.69
N TYR A 607 -15.21 -7.13 -8.02
CA TYR A 607 -16.49 -6.76 -8.61
C TYR A 607 -16.32 -5.79 -9.80
N THR A 608 -15.52 -4.74 -9.61
CA THR A 608 -15.26 -3.72 -10.64
C THR A 608 -14.56 -4.32 -11.87
N GLU A 609 -13.76 -5.35 -11.67
CA GLU A 609 -13.04 -6.09 -12.72
C GLU A 609 -13.89 -7.20 -13.36
N GLY A 610 -15.10 -7.47 -12.86
CA GLY A 610 -15.97 -8.54 -13.34
C GLY A 610 -15.47 -9.95 -13.01
N GLN A 611 -14.60 -10.07 -12.00
CA GLN A 611 -14.14 -11.37 -11.47
C GLN A 611 -15.18 -12.03 -10.55
N THR A 612 -16.18 -11.25 -10.11
CA THR A 612 -17.35 -11.72 -9.37
C THR A 612 -18.58 -10.93 -9.80
N GLU A 613 -19.75 -11.56 -9.72
CA GLU A 613 -21.04 -10.87 -9.89
C GLU A 613 -21.54 -10.25 -8.58
N ILE A 614 -20.88 -10.54 -7.45
CA ILE A 614 -21.26 -10.05 -6.12
C ILE A 614 -20.89 -8.56 -6.01
N PRO A 615 -21.86 -7.65 -5.85
CA PRO A 615 -21.58 -6.23 -5.76
C PRO A 615 -20.91 -5.88 -4.44
N ALA A 616 -19.83 -5.11 -4.52
CA ALA A 616 -19.13 -4.55 -3.37
C ALA A 616 -18.99 -3.04 -3.50
N ALA A 617 -19.16 -2.33 -2.40
CA ALA A 617 -19.04 -0.87 -2.36
C ALA A 617 -17.58 -0.45 -2.29
N ARG A 618 -17.23 0.65 -2.96
CA ARG A 618 -15.92 1.27 -2.84
C ARG A 618 -15.63 1.62 -1.37
N PRO A 619 -14.45 1.25 -0.82
CA PRO A 619 -14.04 1.70 0.50
C PRO A 619 -13.91 3.22 0.58
N GLU A 620 -14.50 3.82 1.61
CA GLU A 620 -14.47 5.26 1.83
C GLU A 620 -14.28 5.57 3.32
N ARG A 621 -13.41 6.55 3.61
CA ARG A 621 -13.24 7.06 4.96
C ARG A 621 -14.42 7.95 5.31
N LYS A 622 -15.03 7.67 6.47
CA LYS A 622 -16.19 8.42 6.99
C LYS A 622 -15.77 9.39 8.08
N HIS A 623 -16.37 10.58 8.06
CA HIS A 623 -16.25 11.57 9.13
C HIS A 623 -17.61 11.85 9.76
N VAL A 624 -17.62 12.54 10.90
CA VAL A 624 -18.86 13.05 11.50
C VAL A 624 -19.46 14.11 10.55
N ALA A 625 -20.74 14.00 10.21
CA ALA A 625 -21.35 14.73 9.08
C ALA A 625 -21.06 16.24 9.03
N PRO A 626 -21.22 17.03 10.12
CA PRO A 626 -20.84 18.45 10.09
C PRO A 626 -19.35 18.72 9.82
N VAL A 627 -18.45 17.83 10.24
CA VAL A 627 -17.01 17.96 9.95
C VAL A 627 -16.73 17.60 8.49
N GLU A 628 -17.40 16.57 7.97
CA GLU A 628 -17.33 16.20 6.55
C GLU A 628 -17.77 17.36 5.65
N GLU A 629 -18.91 17.98 5.97
CA GLU A 629 -19.44 19.16 5.24
C GLU A 629 -18.46 20.35 5.28
N LEU A 630 -17.79 20.58 6.41
CA LEU A 630 -16.76 21.62 6.52
C LEU A 630 -15.57 21.32 5.61
N VAL A 631 -15.04 20.08 5.65
CA VAL A 631 -13.92 19.66 4.80
C VAL A 631 -14.28 19.79 3.31
N ASP A 632 -15.45 19.28 2.92
CA ASP A 632 -15.91 19.31 1.55
C ASP A 632 -16.18 20.75 1.08
N SER A 633 -16.77 21.61 1.92
CA SER A 633 -17.00 23.01 1.57
C SER A 633 -15.69 23.80 1.41
N LEU A 634 -14.70 23.58 2.29
CA LEU A 634 -13.39 24.23 2.17
C LEU A 634 -12.71 23.80 0.85
N HIS A 635 -12.76 22.51 0.54
CA HIS A 635 -12.22 21.97 -0.71
C HIS A 635 -12.91 22.55 -1.96
N GLN A 636 -14.24 22.56 -2.00
CA GLN A 636 -15.02 23.08 -3.12
C GLN A 636 -14.76 24.57 -3.37
N ARG A 637 -14.63 25.36 -2.31
CA ARG A 637 -14.37 26.80 -2.39
C ARG A 637 -12.92 27.14 -2.75
N LYS A 638 -11.98 26.20 -2.55
CA LYS A 638 -10.53 26.42 -2.74
C LYS A 638 -10.02 27.68 -2.03
N VAL A 639 -10.56 27.98 -0.85
CA VAL A 639 -10.05 29.08 -0.01
C VAL A 639 -8.62 28.81 0.38
N ARG A 640 -7.77 29.82 0.49
CA ARG A 640 -6.38 29.64 0.97
C ARG A 640 -6.37 28.77 2.23
N GLY A 641 -5.47 27.80 2.33
CA GLY A 641 -5.36 26.88 3.46
C GLY A 641 -6.42 25.78 3.52
N TRP A 642 -7.28 25.64 2.50
CA TRP A 642 -8.34 24.62 2.46
C TRP A 642 -7.80 23.20 2.67
N LEU A 643 -6.65 22.88 2.08
CA LEU A 643 -6.06 21.55 2.15
C LEU A 643 -5.53 21.27 3.57
N ARG A 644 -4.72 22.19 4.10
CA ARG A 644 -4.07 22.03 5.41
C ARG A 644 -5.07 22.04 6.56
N ALA A 645 -6.02 22.99 6.55
CA ALA A 645 -7.08 23.05 7.55
C ALA A 645 -8.08 21.90 7.41
N GLY A 646 -8.39 21.48 6.17
CA GLY A 646 -9.20 20.28 5.93
C GLY A 646 -8.54 19.03 6.50
N ALA A 647 -7.23 18.86 6.29
CA ALA A 647 -6.46 17.76 6.87
C ALA A 647 -6.44 17.82 8.41
N ASP A 648 -6.37 19.01 9.00
CA ASP A 648 -6.48 19.16 10.46
C ASP A 648 -7.84 18.70 11.00
N LEU A 649 -8.94 18.97 10.29
CA LEU A 649 -10.28 18.45 10.63
C LEU A 649 -10.36 16.93 10.45
N ALA A 650 -9.86 16.40 9.33
CA ALA A 650 -9.87 14.98 9.01
C ALA A 650 -8.99 14.13 9.96
N ALA A 651 -7.97 14.75 10.56
CA ALA A 651 -7.05 14.13 11.52
C ALA A 651 -7.60 14.09 12.96
N LEU A 652 -8.72 14.77 13.24
CA LEU A 652 -9.35 14.75 14.56
C LEU A 652 -9.82 13.34 14.93
N SER A 653 -9.73 13.00 16.22
CA SER A 653 -10.38 11.81 16.77
C SER A 653 -11.90 11.92 16.61
N GLN A 654 -12.60 10.79 16.59
CA GLN A 654 -14.07 10.79 16.50
C GLN A 654 -14.71 11.67 17.58
N GLU A 655 -14.29 11.56 18.84
CA GLU A 655 -14.76 12.41 19.95
C GLU A 655 -14.54 13.90 19.67
N SER A 656 -13.38 14.27 19.12
CA SER A 656 -13.08 15.67 18.77
C SER A 656 -13.93 16.17 17.60
N GLN A 657 -14.26 15.30 16.63
CA GLN A 657 -15.16 15.64 15.54
C GLN A 657 -16.61 15.83 16.04
N GLU A 658 -17.08 14.99 16.96
CA GLU A 658 -18.39 15.12 17.59
C GLU A 658 -18.49 16.43 18.38
N LEU A 659 -17.47 16.78 19.18
CA LEU A 659 -17.41 18.07 19.88
C LEU A 659 -17.43 19.27 18.92
N MET A 660 -16.72 19.18 17.80
CA MET A 660 -16.75 20.21 16.75
C MET A 660 -18.17 20.37 16.18
N ALA A 661 -18.82 19.25 15.85
CA ALA A 661 -20.19 19.23 15.34
C ALA A 661 -21.19 19.83 16.34
N GLU A 662 -21.09 19.49 17.63
CA GLU A 662 -21.93 20.08 18.69
C GLU A 662 -21.75 21.59 18.77
N HIS A 663 -20.53 22.10 18.63
CA HIS A 663 -20.25 23.53 18.67
C HIS A 663 -20.84 24.27 17.48
N VAL A 664 -20.74 23.70 16.28
CA VAL A 664 -21.38 24.21 15.05
C VAL A 664 -22.89 24.30 15.24
N GLN A 665 -23.52 23.22 15.68
CA GLN A 665 -24.97 23.18 15.89
C GLN A 665 -25.43 24.16 16.97
N ARG A 666 -24.66 24.31 18.06
CA ARG A 666 -24.98 25.21 19.17
C ARG A 666 -25.02 26.67 18.72
N ILE A 667 -24.01 27.15 17.99
CA ILE A 667 -23.99 28.56 17.55
C ILE A 667 -25.08 28.86 16.52
N VAL A 668 -25.43 27.89 15.65
CA VAL A 668 -26.56 28.00 14.74
C VAL A 668 -27.87 28.11 15.52
N ALA A 669 -28.10 27.22 16.48
CA ALA A 669 -29.31 27.24 17.32
C ALA A 669 -29.47 28.56 18.09
N MET A 670 -28.39 29.08 18.66
CA MET A 670 -28.41 30.39 19.34
C MET A 670 -28.80 31.51 18.38
N THR A 671 -28.23 31.52 17.18
CA THR A 671 -28.54 32.52 16.13
C THR A 671 -29.98 32.46 15.67
N VAL A 672 -30.52 31.25 15.50
CA VAL A 672 -31.94 31.06 15.15
C VAL A 672 -32.85 31.57 16.28
N GLN A 673 -32.43 31.41 17.53
CA GLN A 673 -33.21 31.81 18.70
C GLN A 673 -33.25 33.33 18.91
N ASP A 674 -32.12 34.03 18.75
CA ASP A 674 -32.00 35.46 19.12
C ASP A 674 -31.67 36.40 17.96
N ALA A 675 -31.51 35.87 16.73
CA ALA A 675 -31.08 36.61 15.54
C ALA A 675 -29.74 37.35 15.72
N GLY A 676 -28.92 36.94 16.68
CA GLY A 676 -27.62 37.51 17.01
C GLY A 676 -26.44 36.75 16.40
N PHE A 677 -25.32 37.44 16.26
CA PHE A 677 -24.05 36.86 15.80
C PHE A 677 -23.34 36.14 16.95
N HIS A 678 -23.03 34.86 16.77
CA HIS A 678 -22.36 34.02 17.77
C HIS A 678 -21.06 33.45 17.21
N THR A 679 -20.09 33.20 18.10
CA THR A 679 -18.78 32.64 17.72
C THR A 679 -18.39 31.48 18.60
N SER A 680 -17.71 30.50 18.03
CA SER A 680 -17.02 29.42 18.73
C SER A 680 -15.54 29.40 18.32
N LEU A 681 -14.68 29.02 19.26
CA LEU A 681 -13.25 28.84 19.05
C LEU A 681 -12.84 27.45 19.53
N GLN A 682 -12.17 26.70 18.68
CA GLN A 682 -11.49 25.45 19.03
C GLN A 682 -10.05 25.50 18.55
N THR A 683 -9.12 25.05 19.39
CA THR A 683 -7.70 25.06 19.08
C THR A 683 -7.14 23.65 19.15
N TYR A 684 -6.37 23.26 18.13
CA TYR A 684 -5.72 21.96 18.05
C TYR A 684 -4.23 22.16 17.86
N ALA A 685 -3.46 21.72 18.86
CA ALA A 685 -2.01 21.73 18.82
C ALA A 685 -1.51 20.31 18.56
N GLY A 686 -0.58 20.16 17.62
CA GLY A 686 0.00 18.87 17.27
C GLY A 686 1.34 19.01 16.56
N PRO A 687 1.89 17.89 16.06
CA PRO A 687 3.19 17.88 15.36
C PRO A 687 3.21 18.80 14.13
N TRP A 688 2.06 18.98 13.49
CA TRP A 688 1.88 19.72 12.24
C TRP A 688 1.55 21.20 12.43
N GLY A 689 1.45 21.70 13.66
CA GLY A 689 1.11 23.09 13.94
C GLY A 689 0.11 23.26 15.09
N HIS A 690 -0.13 24.52 15.44
CA HIS A 690 -1.20 24.95 16.34
C HIS A 690 -2.24 25.78 15.57
N LEU A 691 -3.36 25.14 15.22
CA LEU A 691 -4.47 25.73 14.47
C LEU A 691 -5.60 26.15 15.39
N GLY A 692 -6.15 27.35 15.18
CA GLY A 692 -7.47 27.73 15.70
C GLY A 692 -8.55 27.71 14.61
N PHE A 693 -9.63 26.97 14.85
CA PHE A 693 -10.88 27.08 14.11
C PHE A 693 -11.80 28.08 14.80
N PHE A 694 -12.17 29.12 14.06
CA PHE A 694 -13.05 30.18 14.52
C PHE A 694 -14.33 30.11 13.69
N ILE A 695 -15.42 29.67 14.29
CA ILE A 695 -16.69 29.52 13.59
C ILE A 695 -17.62 30.63 14.06
N GLY A 696 -18.07 31.46 13.14
CA GLY A 696 -19.09 32.48 13.37
C GLY A 696 -20.40 32.10 12.69
N SER A 697 -21.53 32.43 13.30
CA SER A 697 -22.84 32.27 12.68
C SER A 697 -23.29 33.55 11.97
N LYS A 698 -23.95 33.43 10.82
CA LYS A 698 -24.53 34.56 10.06
C LYS A 698 -26.02 34.69 10.36
N PRO A 699 -26.47 35.70 11.12
CA PRO A 699 -27.88 36.00 11.23
C PRO A 699 -28.52 36.28 9.86
N PRO A 700 -29.79 35.88 9.60
CA PRO A 700 -30.42 36.07 8.30
C PRO A 700 -30.41 37.53 7.82
N THR A 701 -30.58 38.49 8.73
CA THR A 701 -30.67 39.93 8.45
C THR A 701 -29.32 40.63 8.29
N TRP A 702 -28.22 39.99 8.68
CA TRP A 702 -26.88 40.60 8.61
C TRP A 702 -26.23 40.30 7.26
N ALA A 703 -25.46 41.27 6.75
CA ALA A 703 -24.66 41.10 5.55
C ALA A 703 -23.45 40.20 5.83
N ILE A 704 -23.05 39.37 4.86
CA ILE A 704 -21.89 38.47 5.00
C ILE A 704 -20.61 39.28 5.32
N ALA A 705 -20.43 40.44 4.68
CA ALA A 705 -19.26 41.30 4.91
C ALA A 705 -19.16 41.79 6.37
N GLU A 706 -20.28 42.21 6.96
CA GLU A 706 -20.33 42.66 8.36
C GLU A 706 -19.96 41.52 9.33
N CYS A 707 -20.52 40.32 9.12
CA CYS A 707 -20.16 39.14 9.88
C CYS A 707 -18.69 38.77 9.71
N ALA A 708 -18.16 38.88 8.47
CA ALA A 708 -16.79 38.51 8.14
C ALA A 708 -15.80 39.46 8.80
N ASP A 709 -16.04 40.76 8.79
CA ASP A 709 -15.20 41.76 9.45
C ASP A 709 -15.17 41.55 10.96
N ARG A 710 -16.33 41.26 11.56
CA ARG A 710 -16.43 40.95 12.99
C ARG A 710 -15.66 39.68 13.35
N LEU A 711 -15.81 38.61 12.56
CA LEU A 711 -15.09 37.36 12.78
C LEU A 711 -13.58 37.55 12.57
N ARG A 712 -13.16 38.27 11.52
CA ARG A 712 -11.75 38.55 11.22
C ARG A 712 -11.08 39.30 12.36
N ASN A 713 -11.74 40.30 12.95
CA ASN A 713 -11.20 41.01 14.09
C ASN A 713 -11.03 40.08 15.31
N TYR A 714 -12.03 39.22 15.58
CA TYR A 714 -11.95 38.23 16.65
C TYR A 714 -10.80 37.23 16.42
N VAL A 715 -10.67 36.71 15.20
CA VAL A 715 -9.59 35.80 14.77
C VAL A 715 -8.23 36.47 15.01
N ARG A 716 -8.05 37.71 14.53
CA ARG A 716 -6.79 38.46 14.67
C ARG A 716 -6.35 38.59 16.13
N LEU A 717 -7.27 39.04 17.00
CA LEU A 717 -6.98 39.24 18.42
C LEU A 717 -6.70 37.90 19.14
N LYS A 718 -7.50 36.86 18.88
CA LYS A 718 -7.32 35.55 19.52
C LYS A 718 -6.12 34.79 19.00
N LYS A 719 -5.81 34.86 17.70
CA LYS A 719 -4.58 34.30 17.13
C LYS A 719 -3.35 34.89 17.81
N HIS A 720 -3.33 36.21 18.02
CA HIS A 720 -2.25 36.89 18.74
C HIS A 720 -2.22 36.47 20.22
N GLN A 721 -3.36 36.55 20.93
CA GLN A 721 -3.48 36.21 22.36
C GLN A 721 -3.05 34.76 22.67
N LEU A 722 -3.36 33.82 21.77
CA LEU A 722 -3.08 32.40 21.95
C LEU A 722 -1.81 31.93 21.22
N GLN A 723 -1.10 32.85 20.55
CA GLN A 723 0.11 32.58 19.77
C GLN A 723 -0.08 31.39 18.81
N LEU A 724 -1.21 31.37 18.10
CA LEU A 724 -1.49 30.29 17.15
C LEU A 724 -0.60 30.45 15.91
N ASP A 725 -0.09 29.34 15.38
CA ASP A 725 0.68 29.31 14.14
C ASP A 725 -0.21 29.73 12.96
N ARG A 726 -1.43 29.18 12.96
CA ARG A 726 -2.43 29.38 11.91
C ARG A 726 -3.84 29.52 12.48
N SER A 727 -4.73 30.12 11.70
CA SER A 727 -6.14 30.20 12.02
C SER A 727 -7.01 30.08 10.77
N MET A 728 -8.14 29.39 10.92
CA MET A 728 -9.19 29.28 9.92
C MET A 728 -10.48 29.90 10.49
N GLY A 729 -10.88 31.04 9.94
CA GLY A 729 -12.18 31.66 10.20
C GLY A 729 -13.21 31.12 9.23
N ILE A 730 -14.38 30.70 9.72
CA ILE A 730 -15.48 30.15 8.93
C ILE A 730 -16.78 30.81 9.38
N LEU A 731 -17.55 31.34 8.43
CA LEU A 731 -18.94 31.74 8.68
C LEU A 731 -19.89 30.68 8.17
N ILE A 732 -20.85 30.31 9.00
CA ILE A 732 -21.96 29.42 8.66
C ILE A 732 -23.29 30.16 8.76
N ASP A 733 -24.22 29.89 7.86
CA ASP A 733 -25.58 30.44 7.95
C ASP A 733 -26.48 29.64 8.91
N THR A 734 -27.75 30.02 9.01
CA THR A 734 -28.73 29.33 9.87
C THR A 734 -29.13 27.93 9.37
N ALA A 735 -28.75 27.57 8.14
CA ALA A 735 -28.87 26.21 7.62
C ALA A 735 -27.59 25.37 7.88
N GLY A 736 -26.57 25.95 8.52
CA GLY A 736 -25.29 25.31 8.78
C GLY A 736 -24.32 25.36 7.59
N GLN A 737 -24.68 26.00 6.48
CA GLN A 737 -23.83 26.05 5.30
C GLN A 737 -22.73 27.08 5.46
N VAL A 738 -21.51 26.72 5.07
CA VAL A 738 -20.39 27.67 5.02
C VAL A 738 -20.70 28.72 3.95
N VAL A 739 -20.67 30.00 4.32
CA VAL A 739 -20.91 31.14 3.42
C VAL A 739 -19.66 31.98 3.18
N TRP A 740 -18.66 31.86 4.05
CA TRP A 740 -17.37 32.57 3.95
C TRP A 740 -16.30 31.83 4.75
N ALA A 741 -15.05 31.89 4.31
CA ALA A 741 -13.91 31.41 5.08
C ALA A 741 -12.63 32.21 4.76
N GLU A 742 -11.74 32.34 5.74
CA GLU A 742 -10.46 33.04 5.61
C GLU A 742 -9.38 32.34 6.44
N TYR A 743 -8.22 32.15 5.83
CA TYR A 743 -7.07 31.50 6.43
C TYR A 743 -5.90 32.47 6.57
N THR A 744 -5.19 32.36 7.69
CA THR A 744 -3.90 33.02 7.88
C THR A 744 -2.94 32.09 8.58
N ASN A 745 -1.71 32.04 8.06
CA ASN A 745 -0.56 31.32 8.60
C ASN A 745 0.60 32.27 8.91
N ALA A 746 0.34 33.56 9.02
CA ALA A 746 1.36 34.54 9.34
C ALA A 746 2.01 34.21 10.71
N ALA A 747 3.35 34.24 10.76
CA ALA A 747 4.08 33.98 11.98
C ALA A 747 3.63 34.91 13.12
N HIS A 748 3.59 34.38 14.35
CA HIS A 748 3.37 35.22 15.51
C HIS A 748 4.60 36.10 15.76
N LEU A 749 4.38 37.41 15.79
CA LEU A 749 5.37 38.40 16.18
C LEU A 749 4.84 39.20 17.39
N PRO A 750 5.69 39.56 18.36
CA PRO A 750 5.31 40.47 19.45
C PRO A 750 4.79 41.79 18.88
N ASP A 751 3.64 42.26 19.36
CA ASP A 751 2.99 43.47 18.89
C ASP A 751 2.25 44.17 20.04
N LEU A 752 2.85 45.25 20.55
CA LEU A 752 2.31 46.01 21.67
C LEU A 752 0.95 46.65 21.37
N SER A 753 0.65 46.95 20.10
CA SER A 753 -0.65 47.48 19.71
C SER A 753 -1.73 46.41 19.84
N LEU A 754 -1.45 45.20 19.33
CA LEU A 754 -2.37 44.08 19.47
C LEU A 754 -2.55 43.65 20.94
N ASP A 755 -1.50 43.72 21.76
CA ASP A 755 -1.60 43.48 23.21
C ASP A 755 -2.59 44.45 23.89
N GLN A 756 -2.53 45.74 23.53
CA GLN A 756 -3.45 46.76 24.05
C GLN A 756 -4.88 46.53 23.56
N GLU A 757 -5.06 46.19 22.28
CA GLU A 757 -6.37 45.85 21.72
C GLU A 757 -6.97 44.61 22.39
N VAL A 758 -6.17 43.56 22.65
CA VAL A 758 -6.61 42.37 23.39
C VAL A 758 -7.07 42.75 24.80
N ALA A 759 -6.30 43.57 25.52
CA ALA A 759 -6.68 44.03 26.86
C ALA A 759 -7.97 44.86 26.86
N ALA A 760 -8.18 45.71 25.85
CA ALA A 760 -9.38 46.54 25.70
C ALA A 760 -10.62 45.74 25.25
N SER A 761 -10.43 44.63 24.54
CA SER A 761 -11.51 43.83 23.96
C SER A 761 -12.31 42.96 24.95
N GLY A 762 -11.89 42.91 26.22
CA GLY A 762 -12.58 42.14 27.27
C GLY A 762 -12.54 40.62 27.08
N LEU A 763 -11.65 40.11 26.22
CA LEU A 763 -11.48 38.68 25.96
C LEU A 763 -10.97 37.96 27.20
N LEU A 764 -11.50 36.77 27.48
CA LEU A 764 -10.96 35.89 28.52
C LEU A 764 -9.48 35.62 28.26
N THR A 765 -8.66 35.81 29.29
CA THR A 765 -7.24 35.45 29.27
C THR A 765 -7.06 33.93 29.15
N PRO A 766 -5.90 33.45 28.65
CA PRO A 766 -5.63 32.02 28.60
C PRO A 766 -5.77 31.32 29.97
N ALA A 767 -5.46 32.02 31.07
CA ALA A 767 -5.65 31.51 32.42
C ALA A 767 -7.13 31.37 32.78
N GLN A 768 -7.98 32.35 32.44
CA GLN A 768 -9.42 32.31 32.69
C GLN A 768 -10.11 31.22 31.85
N MET A 769 -9.70 31.07 30.59
CA MET A 769 -10.21 29.99 29.72
C MET A 769 -9.96 28.61 30.32
N ARG A 770 -8.83 28.41 31.02
CA ARG A 770 -8.51 27.15 31.72
C ARG A 770 -9.33 26.92 32.98
N SER A 771 -9.74 27.99 33.69
CA SER A 771 -10.54 27.87 34.92
C SER A 771 -12.04 27.64 34.70
N ASP A 772 -12.55 27.99 33.52
CA ASP A 772 -13.96 27.81 33.12
C ASP A 772 -14.26 26.50 32.37
N GLY A 773 -13.28 25.60 32.24
CA GLY A 773 -13.50 24.24 31.73
C GLY A 773 -14.51 23.44 32.58
N PRO A 774 -15.12 22.38 32.02
CA PRO A 774 -16.17 21.62 32.71
C PRO A 774 -15.65 21.10 34.06
N LYS A 775 -16.19 21.67 35.15
CA LYS A 775 -15.86 21.22 36.51
C LYS A 775 -16.32 19.76 36.66
N PRO A 776 -15.47 18.85 37.17
CA PRO A 776 -15.86 17.47 37.36
C PRO A 776 -17.13 17.36 38.22
N PRO A 777 -17.98 16.33 38.03
CA PRO A 777 -19.32 16.24 38.63
C PRO A 777 -19.36 16.25 40.16
N GLN A 778 -18.20 16.19 40.83
CA GLN A 778 -18.09 16.07 42.28
C GLN A 778 -18.29 17.37 43.06
N VAL A 779 -18.34 18.54 42.40
CA VAL A 779 -18.51 19.82 43.11
C VAL A 779 -19.99 20.20 43.31
N ARG A 780 -20.94 19.48 42.70
CA ARG A 780 -22.40 19.62 42.97
C ARG A 780 -22.87 18.76 44.16
N ARG A 781 -22.09 18.63 45.24
CA ARG A 781 -22.65 18.11 46.51
C ARG A 781 -23.43 19.23 47.22
N LYS A 782 -24.76 19.22 47.04
CA LYS A 782 -25.70 19.93 47.93
C LYS A 782 -25.31 19.62 49.39
N LYS A 783 -24.98 20.65 50.18
CA LYS A 783 -24.74 20.55 51.62
C LYS A 783 -25.97 19.87 52.27
N LYS A 784 -25.84 18.62 52.73
CA LYS A 784 -26.86 17.98 53.57
C LYS A 784 -26.96 18.78 54.89
N PRO A 785 -28.16 19.11 55.39
CA PRO A 785 -28.31 19.83 56.65
C PRO A 785 -27.89 18.91 57.80
N LYS A 786 -27.08 19.44 58.73
CA LYS A 786 -26.69 18.73 59.97
C LYS A 786 -27.95 18.51 60.83
N LYS A 787 -28.29 17.25 61.12
CA LYS A 787 -29.29 16.92 62.15
C LYS A 787 -28.76 17.32 63.54
N PRO A 788 -29.61 17.85 64.44
CA PRO A 788 -29.19 18.19 65.79
C PRO A 788 -29.04 16.90 66.63
N ARG A 789 -27.98 16.86 67.43
CA ARG A 789 -27.78 15.82 68.45
C ARG A 789 -28.87 15.94 69.52
N ARG A 790 -29.61 14.86 69.77
CA ARG A 790 -30.38 14.71 71.02
C ARG A 790 -29.49 14.05 72.07
N ARG A 791 -29.73 14.49 73.30
CA ARG A 791 -28.94 14.35 74.54
C ARG A 791 -28.58 12.93 74.90
#